data_AF-S5TAJ5-F1
#
_entry.id   AF-S5TAJ5-F1
#
_cell.length_a   1.000
_cell.length_b   1.000
_cell.length_c   1.000
_cell.angle_alpha   90.00
_cell.angle_beta   90.00
_cell.angle_gamma   90.00
#
_symmetry.space_group_name_H-M   'P 1'
#
loop_
_entity.id
_entity.type
_entity.pdbx_description
1 polymer ?
#
loop_
_entity_poly.entity_id
_entity_poly.type
_entity_poly.pdbx_seq_one_letter_code
_entity_poly.pdbx_strand_id
1 'polypeptide(L)'
;MAAILSNTSLARDQEAFPLPHVLKPDVNFWLKVYTEVTTDEGFIHDNQRLNIIYERLSFTPGTSYKERQQSIKQKKKYYQDILLYLAANPSKRLDQARYRHIKALWPTGTTGEEFKEAANRLRFQLGQADRFKQGLVRAGRWQPFIKEEFQKLDLPDELAALPHVESSFRSDARSHAGAAGLWQFTRSTGRRFMRIDHVVDERLDPFLATRAAGLLLKDNHKITGTWPLALTAYNHGAAGMRRAVSATGGTDIAKIVREYKGRTFGFASRNFYNAFVAAHDIDQQPSKYFGQVQRDPPMVIQEVKLPSYYSAQGLMTAFGINNNIFKSLNPALQPTVWSNNKYIPKGYKLRVPVETGAASIKGLMARIPPDEQSMKQKPDVSYRVKRGDSLSKIAERFKVKTSQLVAINGLKSQHKIRVGQLLKLPNIVKNQLKGAHPVAQDAIFYTVRKGDRLSAIASRVGVSEANIASLNKLKNKHYLYVGQKLRIRATPDVLSVAASAKALNPKNNVEENSLKADPSNYRVADDGSVEVQSNETLGHFSEWLSLKTAVLRKLNKMSAQSRLRMGDRLKLDFSHVDRRQLESKRLAFHKKIQDDFFKRFSVVETETLRLKNGSSIWLLAQQQNVPLWLLRQYNTKVDLNRVSTGTRLTIPKVKKKPK
;
A
#
# COMPACT_ATOMS: atom_id res chain seq x y z
N MET A 1 -7.17 22.63 -39.62
CA MET A 1 -5.94 21.83 -39.56
C MET A 1 -5.45 21.74 -38.11
N ALA A 2 -5.81 20.68 -37.40
CA ALA A 2 -5.28 20.36 -36.08
C ALA A 2 -4.95 18.86 -36.09
N ALA A 3 -3.67 18.54 -35.94
CA ALA A 3 -3.14 17.20 -36.11
C ALA A 3 -3.78 16.24 -35.09
N ILE A 4 -4.51 15.27 -35.64
CA ILE A 4 -4.99 14.08 -34.97
C ILE A 4 -3.75 13.31 -34.52
N LEU A 5 -3.46 13.28 -33.21
CA LEU A 5 -2.49 12.34 -32.66
C LEU A 5 -3.06 10.94 -32.83
N SER A 6 -2.56 10.29 -33.88
CA SER A 6 -2.84 8.94 -34.33
C SER A 6 -2.82 7.96 -33.16
N ASN A 7 -3.78 7.04 -33.16
CA ASN A 7 -3.76 5.81 -32.40
C ASN A 7 -2.44 5.07 -32.68
N THR A 8 -1.41 5.27 -31.85
CA THR A 8 -0.28 4.36 -31.79
C THR A 8 -0.82 3.04 -31.24
N SER A 9 -0.89 2.05 -32.11
CA SER A 9 -1.14 0.66 -31.75
C SER A 9 -0.19 0.30 -30.62
N LEU A 10 -0.72 0.09 -29.41
CA LEU A 10 0.02 -0.56 -28.33
C LEU A 10 0.44 -1.93 -28.89
N ALA A 11 1.75 -2.11 -29.09
CA ALA A 11 2.31 -3.37 -29.54
C ALA A 11 1.81 -4.49 -28.62
N ARG A 12 1.25 -5.55 -29.20
CA ARG A 12 0.95 -6.79 -28.49
C ARG A 12 2.20 -7.66 -28.52
N ASP A 13 2.59 -8.17 -27.36
CA ASP A 13 3.75 -9.06 -27.21
C ASP A 13 3.56 -10.34 -28.07
N GLN A 14 4.53 -10.66 -28.94
CA GLN A 14 4.63 -11.97 -29.63
C GLN A 14 5.12 -13.08 -28.68
N GLU A 15 5.86 -12.69 -27.63
CA GLU A 15 6.37 -13.51 -26.53
C GLU A 15 6.20 -12.70 -25.23
N ALA A 16 5.70 -13.30 -24.15
CA ALA A 16 5.32 -12.55 -22.94
C ALA A 16 6.50 -11.90 -22.18
N PHE A 17 7.70 -12.49 -22.22
CA PHE A 17 8.86 -11.98 -21.46
C PHE A 17 10.14 -11.99 -22.31
N PRO A 18 10.25 -11.13 -23.33
CA PRO A 18 11.39 -11.14 -24.24
C PRO A 18 12.69 -10.73 -23.52
N LEU A 19 13.82 -11.27 -23.96
CA LEU A 19 15.15 -10.86 -23.49
C LEU A 19 15.91 -10.07 -24.57
N PRO A 20 15.79 -8.72 -24.61
CA PRO A 20 16.58 -7.91 -25.50
C PRO A 20 18.08 -8.17 -25.33
N HIS A 21 18.83 -8.25 -26.43
CA HIS A 21 20.27 -8.49 -26.40
C HIS A 21 21.01 -7.50 -25.49
N VAL A 22 20.57 -6.23 -25.49
CA VAL A 22 21.12 -5.14 -24.66
C VAL A 22 20.95 -5.39 -23.14
N LEU A 23 19.98 -6.20 -22.73
CA LEU A 23 19.71 -6.53 -21.32
C LEU A 23 20.32 -7.88 -20.89
N LYS A 24 20.83 -8.71 -21.81
CA LYS A 24 21.50 -9.99 -21.47
C LYS A 24 22.60 -9.83 -20.41
N PRO A 25 23.49 -8.83 -20.47
CA PRO A 25 24.52 -8.66 -19.43
C PRO A 25 23.93 -8.38 -18.04
N ASP A 26 22.81 -7.65 -17.97
CA ASP A 26 22.13 -7.32 -16.72
C ASP A 26 21.40 -8.55 -16.14
N VAL A 27 20.78 -9.37 -16.99
CA VAL A 27 20.18 -10.65 -16.59
C VAL A 27 21.25 -11.61 -16.09
N ASN A 28 22.38 -11.71 -16.79
CA ASN A 28 23.50 -12.55 -16.36
C ASN A 28 24.05 -12.13 -15.00
N PHE A 29 24.10 -10.83 -14.70
CA PHE A 29 24.46 -10.38 -13.35
C PHE A 29 23.48 -10.89 -12.29
N TRP A 30 22.17 -10.84 -12.54
CA TRP A 30 21.18 -11.36 -11.60
C TRP A 30 21.22 -12.88 -11.47
N LEU A 31 21.51 -13.61 -12.57
CA LEU A 31 21.80 -15.04 -12.50
C LEU A 31 22.92 -15.31 -11.49
N LYS A 32 24.07 -14.65 -11.61
CA LYS A 32 25.19 -14.78 -10.65
C LYS A 32 24.78 -14.46 -9.21
N VAL A 33 24.02 -13.38 -9.01
CA VAL A 33 23.51 -12.99 -7.68
C VAL A 33 22.62 -14.09 -7.07
N TYR A 34 21.84 -14.77 -7.92
CA TYR A 34 20.92 -15.83 -7.51
C TYR A 34 21.52 -17.22 -7.48
N THR A 35 22.70 -17.48 -8.07
CA THR A 35 23.25 -18.85 -8.16
C THR A 35 24.68 -19.00 -7.62
N GLU A 36 25.52 -17.95 -7.66
CA GLU A 36 26.96 -18.08 -7.37
C GLU A 36 27.39 -17.49 -6.02
N VAL A 37 26.68 -16.48 -5.51
CA VAL A 37 27.03 -15.76 -4.28
C VAL A 37 25.95 -15.89 -3.21
N THR A 38 26.37 -16.28 -2.01
CA THR A 38 25.48 -16.48 -0.86
C THR A 38 25.22 -15.18 -0.08
N THR A 39 24.37 -15.24 0.94
CA THR A 39 24.11 -14.10 1.84
C THR A 39 25.28 -13.70 2.75
N ASP A 40 26.32 -14.53 2.80
CA ASP A 40 27.62 -14.20 3.40
C ASP A 40 28.60 -13.60 2.40
N GLU A 41 28.13 -13.25 1.20
CA GLU A 41 28.95 -12.72 0.13
C GLU A 41 28.22 -11.61 -0.64
N GLY A 42 28.91 -10.95 -1.56
CA GLY A 42 28.29 -10.04 -2.50
C GLY A 42 29.28 -9.42 -3.47
N PHE A 43 28.76 -8.68 -4.44
CA PHE A 43 29.56 -8.06 -5.49
C PHE A 43 29.73 -6.56 -5.24
N ILE A 44 30.96 -6.05 -5.42
CA ILE A 44 31.19 -4.64 -5.73
C ILE A 44 31.15 -4.50 -7.25
N HIS A 45 30.24 -3.66 -7.77
CA HIS A 45 29.97 -3.57 -9.21
C HIS A 45 29.53 -2.15 -9.64
N ASP A 46 29.50 -1.89 -10.95
CA ASP A 46 28.91 -0.68 -11.52
C ASP A 46 27.37 -0.82 -11.59
N ASN A 47 26.64 0.20 -11.13
CA ASN A 47 25.18 0.15 -11.00
C ASN A 47 24.39 0.38 -12.31
N GLN A 48 25.06 0.71 -13.41
CA GLN A 48 24.49 0.87 -14.76
C GLN A 48 24.97 -0.23 -15.71
N ARG A 49 26.25 -0.61 -15.65
CA ARG A 49 26.85 -1.71 -16.43
C ARG A 49 27.09 -2.92 -15.51
N LEU A 50 26.04 -3.69 -15.28
CA LEU A 50 26.05 -4.71 -14.22
C LEU A 50 27.08 -5.83 -14.44
N ASN A 51 27.48 -6.08 -15.68
CA ASN A 51 28.52 -7.04 -16.01
C ASN A 51 29.93 -6.62 -15.53
N ILE A 52 30.13 -5.36 -15.16
CA ILE A 52 31.39 -4.86 -14.58
C ILE A 52 31.35 -5.11 -13.07
N ILE A 53 31.88 -6.28 -12.68
CA ILE A 53 32.05 -6.70 -11.29
C ILE A 53 33.53 -6.51 -10.92
N TYR A 54 33.79 -5.65 -9.94
CA TYR A 54 35.14 -5.35 -9.46
C TYR A 54 35.67 -6.36 -8.45
N GLU A 55 34.79 -6.89 -7.59
CA GLU A 55 35.16 -7.85 -6.56
C GLU A 55 33.96 -8.69 -6.11
N ARG A 56 34.20 -9.97 -5.81
CA ARG A 56 33.36 -10.78 -4.93
C ARG A 56 33.92 -10.64 -3.51
N LEU A 57 33.14 -10.04 -2.63
CA LEU A 57 33.45 -9.94 -1.21
C LEU A 57 32.81 -11.08 -0.45
N SER A 58 33.58 -11.74 0.41
CA SER A 58 33.10 -12.75 1.33
C SER A 58 33.25 -12.25 2.76
N PHE A 59 32.29 -12.60 3.61
CA PHE A 59 32.26 -12.26 5.02
C PHE A 59 32.27 -13.55 5.82
N THR A 60 33.07 -13.60 6.88
CA THR A 60 33.06 -14.73 7.80
C THR A 60 31.67 -14.88 8.41
N PRO A 61 31.08 -16.09 8.45
CA PRO A 61 29.80 -16.32 9.11
C PRO A 61 29.80 -15.74 10.53
N GLY A 62 28.74 -15.01 10.89
CA GLY A 62 28.62 -14.33 12.19
C GLY A 62 29.20 -12.91 12.25
N THR A 63 29.87 -12.42 11.20
CA THR A 63 30.35 -11.02 11.14
C THR A 63 29.20 -10.04 11.35
N SER A 64 29.38 -9.05 12.24
CA SER A 64 28.32 -8.11 12.57
C SER A 64 27.93 -7.23 11.37
N TYR A 65 26.68 -6.76 11.35
CA TYR A 65 26.22 -5.85 10.30
C TYR A 65 27.12 -4.60 10.17
N LYS A 66 27.60 -4.05 11.29
CA LYS A 66 28.45 -2.87 11.31
C LYS A 66 29.80 -3.12 10.64
N GLU A 67 30.45 -4.24 10.96
CA GLU A 67 31.72 -4.65 10.35
C GLU A 67 31.57 -4.91 8.85
N ARG A 68 30.49 -5.60 8.44
CA ARG A 68 30.18 -5.80 7.01
C ARG A 68 30.06 -4.47 6.28
N GLN A 69 29.32 -3.51 6.84
CA GLN A 69 29.18 -2.17 6.24
C GLN A 69 30.52 -1.42 6.15
N GLN A 70 31.39 -1.57 7.14
CA GLN A 70 32.72 -0.94 7.14
C GLN A 70 33.61 -1.53 6.04
N SER A 71 33.68 -2.86 5.93
CA SER A 71 34.44 -3.54 4.88
C SER A 71 33.94 -3.15 3.48
N ILE A 72 32.62 -3.13 3.26
CA ILE A 72 32.01 -2.67 2.00
C ILE A 72 32.42 -1.22 1.70
N LYS A 73 32.37 -0.32 2.69
CA LYS A 73 32.75 1.09 2.49
C LYS A 73 34.21 1.22 2.09
N GLN A 74 35.11 0.49 2.76
CA GLN A 74 36.55 0.50 2.46
C GLN A 74 36.81 -0.01 1.04
N LYS A 75 36.21 -1.13 0.66
CA LYS A 75 36.36 -1.71 -0.69
C LYS A 75 35.78 -0.82 -1.78
N LYS A 76 34.63 -0.19 -1.54
CA LYS A 76 34.10 0.83 -2.46
C LYS A 76 35.08 2.00 -2.64
N LYS A 77 35.67 2.50 -1.56
CA LYS A 77 36.65 3.59 -1.63
C LYS A 77 37.90 3.17 -2.41
N TYR A 78 38.40 1.96 -2.18
CA TYR A 78 39.52 1.38 -2.93
C TYR A 78 39.28 1.38 -4.45
N TYR A 79 38.13 0.87 -4.91
CA TYR A 79 37.80 0.89 -6.34
C TYR A 79 37.49 2.27 -6.87
N GLN A 80 36.93 3.16 -6.05
CA GLN A 80 36.71 4.56 -6.42
C GLN A 80 38.03 5.23 -6.77
N ASP A 81 39.08 5.02 -5.96
CA ASP A 81 40.40 5.62 -6.18
C ASP A 81 41.07 5.07 -7.45
N ILE A 82 40.90 3.78 -7.74
CA ILE A 82 41.36 3.19 -9.00
C ILE A 82 40.65 3.81 -10.20
N LEU A 83 39.32 3.95 -10.15
CA LEU A 83 38.55 4.52 -11.26
C LEU A 83 38.91 5.99 -11.49
N LEU A 84 39.10 6.78 -10.43
CA LEU A 84 39.57 8.17 -10.54
C LEU A 84 40.99 8.27 -11.09
N TYR A 85 41.88 7.33 -10.72
CA TYR A 85 43.21 7.26 -11.30
C TYR A 85 43.16 6.97 -12.81
N LEU A 86 42.35 5.99 -13.24
CA LEU A 86 42.14 5.66 -14.65
C LEU A 86 41.51 6.84 -15.42
N ALA A 87 40.59 7.57 -14.78
CA ALA A 87 39.97 8.76 -15.34
C ALA A 87 40.99 9.87 -15.64
N ALA A 88 41.94 10.09 -14.73
CA ALA A 88 42.99 11.08 -14.88
C ALA A 88 44.13 10.63 -15.82
N ASN A 89 44.25 9.33 -16.11
CA ASN A 89 45.36 8.75 -16.88
C ASN A 89 44.88 7.82 -18.02
N PRO A 90 43.97 8.25 -18.92
CA PRO A 90 43.31 7.36 -19.88
C PRO A 90 44.28 6.71 -20.90
N SER A 91 45.31 7.45 -21.31
CA SER A 91 46.29 7.03 -22.33
C SER A 91 47.63 6.57 -21.75
N LYS A 92 47.78 6.59 -20.42
CA LYS A 92 49.06 6.22 -19.77
C LYS A 92 49.26 4.71 -19.81
N ARG A 93 50.50 4.27 -20.07
CA ARG A 93 50.91 2.87 -19.86
C ARG A 93 50.82 2.56 -18.36
N LEU A 94 49.93 1.63 -18.00
CA LEU A 94 49.67 1.28 -16.61
C LEU A 94 50.76 0.35 -16.08
N ASP A 95 51.50 0.82 -15.09
CA ASP A 95 52.61 0.14 -14.42
C ASP A 95 52.11 -0.91 -13.40
N GLN A 96 51.08 -0.57 -12.63
CA GLN A 96 50.56 -1.43 -11.57
C GLN A 96 49.47 -2.39 -12.07
N ALA A 97 49.57 -3.66 -11.66
CA ALA A 97 48.65 -4.73 -12.06
C ALA A 97 47.18 -4.42 -11.74
N ARG A 98 46.90 -3.77 -10.60
CA ARG A 98 45.54 -3.41 -10.19
C ARG A 98 44.83 -2.49 -11.19
N TYR A 99 45.54 -1.49 -11.74
CA TYR A 99 44.96 -0.58 -12.72
C TYR A 99 44.70 -1.30 -14.05
N ARG A 100 45.62 -2.17 -14.47
CA ARG A 100 45.45 -3.00 -15.68
C ARG A 100 44.24 -3.92 -15.56
N HIS A 101 44.10 -4.61 -14.42
CA HIS A 101 42.99 -5.50 -14.15
C HIS A 101 41.65 -4.78 -14.23
N ILE A 102 41.51 -3.64 -13.54
CA ILE A 102 40.25 -2.89 -13.56
C ILE A 102 39.96 -2.28 -14.93
N LYS A 103 40.97 -1.75 -15.64
CA LYS A 103 40.79 -1.25 -17.01
C LYS A 103 40.32 -2.35 -17.97
N ALA A 104 40.80 -3.59 -17.80
CA ALA A 104 40.41 -4.73 -18.64
C ALA A 104 38.97 -5.20 -18.44
N LEU A 105 38.30 -4.83 -17.34
CA LEU A 105 36.87 -5.10 -17.13
C LEU A 105 35.96 -4.21 -18.00
N TRP A 106 36.51 -3.11 -18.54
CA TRP A 106 35.78 -2.12 -19.31
C TRP A 106 35.99 -2.33 -20.82
N PRO A 107 35.01 -1.94 -21.67
CA PRO A 107 35.19 -1.98 -23.11
C PRO A 107 36.44 -1.22 -23.57
N THR A 108 37.12 -1.73 -24.59
CA THR A 108 38.24 -1.05 -25.24
C THR A 108 37.80 0.35 -25.69
N GLY A 109 38.63 1.36 -25.40
CA GLY A 109 38.33 2.76 -25.73
C GLY A 109 37.48 3.50 -24.69
N THR A 110 37.20 2.91 -23.52
CA THR A 110 36.52 3.61 -22.42
C THR A 110 37.25 4.91 -22.07
N THR A 111 36.51 6.02 -22.06
CA THR A 111 37.05 7.37 -21.86
C THR A 111 37.33 7.66 -20.39
N GLY A 112 38.20 8.65 -20.14
CA GLY A 112 38.46 9.13 -18.77
C GLY A 112 37.19 9.61 -18.05
N GLU A 113 36.28 10.28 -18.77
CA GLU A 113 35.01 10.74 -18.20
C GLU A 113 34.08 9.59 -17.81
N GLU A 114 34.03 8.51 -18.58
CA GLU A 114 33.23 7.33 -18.20
C GLU A 114 33.81 6.62 -16.96
N PHE A 115 35.13 6.57 -16.81
CA PHE A 115 35.76 6.09 -15.57
C PHE A 115 35.44 6.99 -14.36
N LYS A 116 35.41 8.31 -14.57
CA LYS A 116 35.05 9.29 -13.53
C LYS A 116 33.60 9.11 -13.09
N GLU A 117 32.68 8.93 -14.04
CA GLU A 117 31.28 8.64 -13.73
C GLU A 117 31.11 7.27 -13.06
N ALA A 118 31.85 6.24 -13.49
CA ALA A 118 31.86 4.93 -12.86
C ALA A 118 32.25 4.98 -11.37
N ALA A 119 33.18 5.87 -11.00
CA ALA A 119 33.57 6.10 -9.61
C ALA A 119 32.38 6.54 -8.73
N ASN A 120 31.36 7.18 -9.31
CA ASN A 120 30.13 7.59 -8.65
C ASN A 120 29.02 6.52 -8.68
N ARG A 121 29.19 5.47 -9.48
CA ARG A 121 28.20 4.39 -9.70
C ARG A 121 28.49 3.11 -8.92
N LEU A 122 29.56 3.06 -8.14
CA LEU A 122 29.92 1.90 -7.32
C LEU A 122 28.80 1.47 -6.37
N ARG A 123 28.45 0.20 -6.42
CA ARG A 123 27.40 -0.42 -5.61
C ARG A 123 27.85 -1.76 -5.04
N PHE A 124 27.38 -2.06 -3.84
CA PHE A 124 27.44 -3.40 -3.28
C PHE A 124 26.08 -4.10 -3.48
N GLN A 125 26.11 -5.33 -3.99
CA GLN A 125 24.93 -6.19 -4.15
C GLN A 125 25.15 -7.48 -3.34
N LEU A 126 24.31 -7.69 -2.33
CA LEU A 126 24.33 -8.88 -1.50
C LEU A 126 23.93 -10.11 -2.33
N GLY A 127 24.67 -11.22 -2.18
CA GLY A 127 24.32 -12.50 -2.79
C GLY A 127 23.02 -13.08 -2.22
N GLN A 128 22.35 -13.91 -3.00
CA GLN A 128 21.07 -14.51 -2.65
C GLN A 128 21.00 -16.02 -2.97
N ALA A 129 22.10 -16.67 -3.36
CA ALA A 129 22.08 -18.05 -3.85
C ALA A 129 21.46 -19.07 -2.88
N ASP A 130 21.85 -18.98 -1.60
CA ASP A 130 21.28 -19.78 -0.51
C ASP A 130 19.77 -19.53 -0.33
N ARG A 131 19.35 -18.27 -0.37
CA ARG A 131 17.92 -17.90 -0.26
C ARG A 131 17.10 -18.31 -1.46
N PHE A 132 17.68 -18.23 -2.66
CA PHE A 132 17.04 -18.61 -3.91
C PHE A 132 16.85 -20.12 -3.97
N LYS A 133 17.89 -20.91 -3.63
CA LYS A 133 17.78 -22.37 -3.49
C LYS A 133 16.66 -22.75 -2.52
N GLN A 134 16.61 -22.10 -1.37
CA GLN A 134 15.51 -22.29 -0.40
C GLN A 134 14.15 -21.81 -0.93
N GLY A 135 14.15 -20.80 -1.81
CA GLY A 135 12.97 -20.35 -2.54
C GLY A 135 12.44 -21.42 -3.49
N LEU A 136 13.31 -22.11 -4.23
CA LEU A 136 12.94 -23.23 -5.11
C LEU A 136 12.27 -24.38 -4.35
N VAL A 137 12.77 -24.70 -3.16
CA VAL A 137 12.14 -25.69 -2.28
C VAL A 137 10.71 -25.24 -1.93
N ARG A 138 10.56 -24.02 -1.39
CA ARG A 138 9.25 -23.47 -1.02
C ARG A 138 8.30 -23.27 -2.20
N ALA A 139 8.84 -23.06 -3.41
CA ALA A 139 8.05 -22.83 -4.62
C ALA A 139 7.12 -24.01 -4.93
N GLY A 140 7.55 -25.25 -4.65
CA GLY A 140 6.71 -26.44 -4.85
C GLY A 140 5.37 -26.38 -4.09
N ARG A 141 5.36 -25.79 -2.90
CA ARG A 141 4.15 -25.63 -2.09
C ARG A 141 3.10 -24.72 -2.73
N TRP A 142 3.53 -23.69 -3.45
CA TRP A 142 2.68 -22.56 -3.84
C TRP A 142 2.46 -22.44 -5.35
N GLN A 143 3.45 -22.78 -6.17
CA GLN A 143 3.40 -22.56 -7.62
C GLN A 143 2.22 -23.25 -8.32
N PRO A 144 1.82 -24.50 -7.99
CA PRO A 144 0.67 -25.12 -8.63
C PRO A 144 -0.61 -24.26 -8.50
N PHE A 145 -0.89 -23.79 -7.28
CA PHE A 145 -2.03 -22.89 -7.03
C PHE A 145 -1.86 -21.52 -7.72
N ILE A 146 -0.64 -20.97 -7.75
CA ILE A 146 -0.40 -19.67 -8.40
C ILE A 146 -0.69 -19.75 -9.89
N LYS A 147 -0.20 -20.80 -10.57
CA LYS A 147 -0.45 -21.01 -12.00
C LYS A 147 -1.94 -21.18 -12.26
N GLU A 148 -2.63 -22.01 -11.47
CA GLU A 148 -4.08 -22.21 -11.59
C GLU A 148 -4.86 -20.88 -11.45
N GLU A 149 -4.53 -20.07 -10.44
CA GLU A 149 -5.21 -18.78 -10.23
C GLU A 149 -4.86 -17.75 -11.31
N PHE A 150 -3.65 -17.81 -11.87
CA PHE A 150 -3.20 -16.93 -12.95
C PHE A 150 -3.85 -17.29 -14.29
N GLN A 151 -4.01 -18.58 -14.59
CA GLN A 151 -4.77 -19.07 -15.74
C GLN A 151 -6.23 -18.61 -15.69
N LYS A 152 -6.89 -18.68 -14.52
CA LYS A 152 -8.25 -18.13 -14.31
C LYS A 152 -8.35 -16.62 -14.56
N LEU A 153 -7.23 -15.92 -14.51
CA LEU A 153 -7.13 -14.48 -14.75
C LEU A 153 -6.56 -14.14 -16.11
N ASP A 154 -6.36 -15.11 -17.02
CA ASP A 154 -5.75 -14.95 -18.33
C ASP A 154 -4.33 -14.33 -18.24
N LEU A 155 -3.53 -14.78 -17.29
CA LEU A 155 -2.17 -14.31 -17.05
C LEU A 155 -1.14 -15.37 -17.47
N PRO A 156 0.04 -14.97 -17.97
CA PRO A 156 1.13 -15.89 -18.29
C PRO A 156 1.61 -16.69 -17.06
N ASP A 157 1.86 -17.99 -17.26
CA ASP A 157 2.28 -18.92 -16.21
C ASP A 157 3.68 -18.57 -15.65
N GLU A 158 4.53 -17.93 -16.45
CA GLU A 158 5.89 -17.52 -16.06
C GLU A 158 5.87 -16.53 -14.89
N LEU A 159 4.79 -15.75 -14.74
CA LEU A 159 4.61 -14.84 -13.61
C LEU A 159 4.57 -15.58 -12.27
N ALA A 160 4.33 -16.89 -12.25
CA ALA A 160 4.42 -17.71 -11.05
C ALA A 160 5.84 -17.76 -10.46
N ALA A 161 6.88 -17.35 -11.18
CA ALA A 161 8.25 -17.20 -10.66
C ALA A 161 8.47 -15.90 -9.87
N LEU A 162 7.59 -14.90 -10.00
CA LEU A 162 7.76 -13.59 -9.38
C LEU A 162 8.00 -13.60 -7.85
N PRO A 163 7.40 -14.51 -7.05
CA PRO A 163 7.69 -14.59 -5.62
C PRO A 163 9.15 -14.90 -5.28
N HIS A 164 9.97 -15.42 -6.21
CA HIS A 164 11.42 -15.55 -6.01
C HIS A 164 12.10 -14.20 -5.79
N VAL A 165 11.73 -13.20 -6.62
CA VAL A 165 12.26 -11.84 -6.58
C VAL A 165 11.72 -11.07 -5.37
N GLU A 166 10.47 -11.30 -4.99
CA GLU A 166 9.81 -10.54 -3.92
C GLU A 166 10.18 -11.05 -2.51
N SER A 167 9.96 -12.34 -2.25
CA SER A 167 10.07 -12.91 -0.89
C SER A 167 10.84 -14.23 -0.82
N SER A 168 11.34 -14.72 -1.96
CA SER A 168 11.82 -16.10 -2.10
C SER A 168 10.79 -17.12 -1.61
N PHE A 169 9.52 -16.96 -2.02
CA PHE A 169 8.39 -17.81 -1.64
C PHE A 169 8.04 -17.85 -0.13
N ARG A 170 8.37 -16.80 0.62
CA ARG A 170 8.03 -16.71 2.05
C ARG A 170 6.70 -16.02 2.29
N SER A 171 5.71 -16.78 2.76
CA SER A 171 4.38 -16.28 3.14
C SER A 171 4.38 -15.39 4.39
N ASP A 172 5.41 -15.51 5.23
CA ASP A 172 5.58 -14.76 6.48
C ASP A 172 6.47 -13.51 6.31
N ALA A 173 7.01 -13.28 5.12
CA ALA A 173 8.01 -12.24 4.88
C ALA A 173 7.50 -10.84 5.21
N ARG A 174 8.34 -10.02 5.84
CA ARG A 174 8.07 -8.61 6.11
C ARG A 174 9.28 -7.76 5.77
N SER A 175 9.09 -6.73 4.96
CA SER A 175 10.16 -5.79 4.62
C SER A 175 10.25 -4.65 5.63
N HIS A 176 11.42 -4.00 5.70
CA HIS A 176 11.61 -2.78 6.49
C HIS A 176 10.65 -1.64 6.09
N ALA A 177 10.23 -1.62 4.82
CA ALA A 177 9.27 -0.68 4.25
C ALA A 177 7.80 -1.03 4.55
N GLY A 178 7.54 -2.18 5.19
CA GLY A 178 6.20 -2.62 5.59
C GLY A 178 5.42 -3.37 4.51
N ALA A 179 6.11 -3.85 3.47
CA ALA A 179 5.57 -4.88 2.58
C ALA A 179 5.47 -6.21 3.34
N ALA A 180 4.50 -7.05 2.97
CA ALA A 180 4.24 -8.31 3.66
C ALA A 180 3.82 -9.43 2.72
N GLY A 181 4.18 -10.65 3.12
CA GLY A 181 3.77 -11.92 2.54
C GLY A 181 4.47 -12.30 1.25
N LEU A 182 3.96 -13.36 0.63
CA LEU A 182 4.51 -13.99 -0.56
C LEU A 182 4.81 -12.98 -1.68
N TRP A 183 3.89 -12.04 -1.86
CA TRP A 183 3.85 -11.05 -2.94
C TRP A 183 4.33 -9.65 -2.52
N GLN A 184 4.85 -9.52 -1.29
CA GLN A 184 5.37 -8.26 -0.73
C GLN A 184 4.45 -7.04 -0.96
N PHE A 185 3.15 -7.20 -0.70
CA PHE A 185 2.22 -6.09 -0.80
C PHE A 185 2.50 -5.01 0.25
N THR A 186 2.67 -3.77 -0.20
CA THR A 186 2.57 -2.63 0.74
C THR A 186 1.15 -2.55 1.30
N ARG A 187 1.00 -2.03 2.53
CA ARG A 187 -0.33 -1.91 3.16
C ARG A 187 -1.33 -1.13 2.30
N SER A 188 -0.87 -0.10 1.59
CA SER A 188 -1.76 0.69 0.74
C SER A 188 -2.18 -0.03 -0.52
N THR A 189 -1.29 -0.79 -1.14
CA THR A 189 -1.60 -1.54 -2.36
C THR A 189 -2.51 -2.71 -2.00
N GLY A 190 -2.17 -3.47 -0.95
CA GLY A 190 -2.96 -4.60 -0.51
C GLY A 190 -4.39 -4.21 -0.11
N ARG A 191 -4.61 -3.04 0.51
CA ARG A 191 -5.97 -2.56 0.88
C ARG A 191 -6.92 -2.38 -0.31
N ARG A 192 -6.40 -2.35 -1.54
CA ARG A 192 -7.22 -2.31 -2.75
C ARG A 192 -7.89 -3.66 -3.07
N PHE A 193 -7.38 -4.75 -2.49
CA PHE A 193 -7.76 -6.12 -2.83
C PHE A 193 -8.08 -6.98 -1.60
N MET A 194 -7.59 -6.58 -0.43
CA MET A 194 -7.47 -7.42 0.75
C MET A 194 -7.75 -6.65 2.04
N ARG A 195 -8.26 -7.35 3.05
CA ARG A 195 -8.44 -6.86 4.41
C ARG A 195 -7.11 -6.77 5.14
N ILE A 196 -6.80 -5.57 5.66
CA ILE A 196 -5.58 -5.32 6.42
C ILE A 196 -5.87 -4.45 7.64
N ASP A 197 -6.10 -5.10 8.78
CA ASP A 197 -6.32 -4.50 10.09
C ASP A 197 -5.45 -5.18 11.17
N HIS A 198 -5.78 -4.99 12.45
CA HIS A 198 -5.03 -5.57 13.58
C HIS A 198 -5.48 -6.98 13.96
N VAL A 199 -6.55 -7.49 13.33
CA VAL A 199 -7.11 -8.84 13.55
C VAL A 199 -6.71 -9.76 12.40
N VAL A 200 -6.79 -9.26 11.16
CA VAL A 200 -6.46 -9.99 9.92
C VAL A 200 -5.61 -9.11 9.01
N ASP A 201 -4.48 -9.66 8.54
CA ASP A 201 -3.63 -9.09 7.50
C ASP A 201 -3.53 -10.10 6.35
N GLU A 202 -4.49 -10.04 5.42
CA GLU A 202 -4.62 -10.99 4.29
C GLU A 202 -3.45 -10.91 3.30
N ARG A 203 -2.52 -9.95 3.44
CA ARG A 203 -1.26 -9.99 2.67
C ARG A 203 -0.40 -11.20 2.99
N LEU A 204 -0.53 -11.73 4.21
CA LEU A 204 0.16 -12.93 4.66
C LEU A 204 -0.56 -14.21 4.22
N ASP A 205 -1.78 -14.09 3.70
CA ASP A 205 -2.56 -15.19 3.14
C ASP A 205 -2.07 -15.50 1.72
N PRO A 206 -1.39 -16.65 1.47
CA PRO A 206 -0.81 -16.91 0.16
C PRO A 206 -1.86 -17.00 -0.95
N PHE A 207 -3.08 -17.45 -0.65
CA PHE A 207 -4.12 -17.65 -1.66
C PHE A 207 -4.78 -16.33 -2.04
N LEU A 208 -5.22 -15.56 -1.02
CA LEU A 208 -5.84 -14.25 -1.26
C LEU A 208 -4.82 -13.27 -1.85
N ALA A 209 -3.56 -13.29 -1.37
CA ALA A 209 -2.51 -12.45 -1.90
C ALA A 209 -2.13 -12.81 -3.35
N THR A 210 -2.19 -14.09 -3.74
CA THR A 210 -1.97 -14.51 -5.13
C THR A 210 -3.03 -13.97 -6.06
N ARG A 211 -4.32 -14.13 -5.73
CA ARG A 211 -5.40 -13.53 -6.52
C ARG A 211 -5.25 -12.02 -6.62
N ALA A 212 -4.90 -11.36 -5.51
CA ALA A 212 -4.64 -9.91 -5.49
C ALA A 212 -3.44 -9.51 -6.38
N ALA A 213 -2.37 -10.30 -6.39
CA ALA A 213 -1.20 -10.08 -7.25
C ALA A 213 -1.55 -10.23 -8.72
N GLY A 214 -2.30 -11.27 -9.08
CA GLY A 214 -2.80 -11.47 -10.44
C GLY A 214 -3.66 -10.29 -10.91
N LEU A 215 -4.61 -9.83 -10.08
CA LEU A 215 -5.43 -8.65 -10.42
C LEU A 215 -4.58 -7.37 -10.59
N LEU A 216 -3.59 -7.16 -9.72
CA LEU A 216 -2.70 -6.01 -9.84
C LEU A 216 -1.83 -6.08 -11.11
N LEU A 217 -1.30 -7.26 -11.44
CA LEU A 217 -0.51 -7.47 -12.66
C LEU A 217 -1.37 -7.27 -13.91
N LYS A 218 -2.60 -7.79 -13.92
CA LYS A 218 -3.59 -7.57 -15.00
C LYS A 218 -3.88 -6.07 -15.18
N ASP A 219 -4.08 -5.33 -14.09
CA ASP A 219 -4.30 -3.89 -14.12
C ASP A 219 -3.07 -3.13 -14.63
N ASN A 220 -1.87 -3.51 -14.18
CA ASN A 220 -0.63 -2.91 -14.65
C ASN A 220 -0.47 -3.14 -16.15
N HIS A 221 -0.67 -4.36 -16.63
CA HIS A 221 -0.57 -4.72 -18.05
C HIS A 221 -1.54 -3.90 -18.91
N LYS A 222 -2.80 -3.76 -18.47
CA LYS A 222 -3.79 -2.89 -19.14
C LYS A 222 -3.33 -1.43 -19.25
N ILE A 223 -2.56 -0.94 -18.28
CA ILE A 223 -2.08 0.45 -18.25
C ILE A 223 -0.80 0.62 -19.06
N THR A 224 0.12 -0.35 -19.01
CA THR A 224 1.46 -0.23 -19.58
C THR A 224 1.61 -0.84 -20.96
N GLY A 225 0.68 -1.69 -21.40
CA GLY A 225 0.64 -2.27 -22.74
C GLY A 225 1.43 -3.57 -22.90
N THR A 226 2.56 -3.73 -22.21
CA THR A 226 3.46 -4.89 -22.33
C THR A 226 3.77 -5.50 -20.96
N TRP A 227 4.08 -6.78 -20.91
CA TRP A 227 4.44 -7.49 -19.66
C TRP A 227 5.72 -7.01 -18.98
N PRO A 228 6.84 -6.69 -19.68
CA PRO A 228 8.04 -6.15 -19.06
C PRO A 228 7.77 -4.87 -18.25
N LEU A 229 6.95 -3.98 -18.79
CA LEU A 229 6.54 -2.76 -18.10
C LEU A 229 5.52 -3.02 -17.00
N ALA A 230 4.64 -4.02 -17.15
CA ALA A 230 3.66 -4.38 -16.12
C ALA A 230 4.33 -4.94 -14.86
N LEU A 231 5.35 -5.79 -15.04
CA LEU A 231 6.22 -6.28 -13.99
C LEU A 231 7.00 -5.14 -13.35
N THR A 232 7.63 -4.28 -14.15
CA THR A 232 8.36 -3.12 -13.62
C THR A 232 7.41 -2.18 -12.85
N ALA A 233 6.17 -2.01 -13.29
CA ALA A 233 5.12 -1.26 -12.61
C ALA A 233 4.65 -1.92 -11.31
N TYR A 234 4.82 -3.23 -11.12
CA TYR A 234 4.51 -3.89 -9.85
C TYR A 234 5.39 -3.32 -8.73
N ASN A 235 6.69 -3.16 -9.01
CA ASN A 235 7.65 -2.54 -8.10
C ASN A 235 7.60 -1.01 -8.09
N HIS A 236 7.58 -0.39 -9.27
CA HIS A 236 7.75 1.05 -9.46
C HIS A 236 6.43 1.84 -9.41
N GLY A 237 5.31 1.16 -9.58
CA GLY A 237 3.97 1.74 -9.74
C GLY A 237 3.65 2.12 -11.19
N ALA A 238 2.42 1.81 -11.63
CA ALA A 238 1.95 2.06 -13.00
C ALA A 238 2.04 3.54 -13.43
N ALA A 239 1.76 4.48 -12.53
CA ALA A 239 1.91 5.91 -12.83
C ALA A 239 3.38 6.31 -13.06
N GLY A 240 4.33 5.66 -12.38
CA GLY A 240 5.75 5.84 -12.62
C GLY A 240 6.16 5.33 -13.99
N MET A 241 5.66 4.15 -14.37
CA MET A 241 5.93 3.58 -15.69
C MET A 241 5.31 4.39 -16.83
N ARG A 242 4.12 4.96 -16.67
CA ARG A 242 3.56 5.90 -17.66
C ARG A 242 4.46 7.11 -17.91
N ARG A 243 5.09 7.66 -16.87
CA ARG A 243 6.08 8.73 -17.03
C ARG A 243 7.34 8.25 -17.74
N ALA A 244 7.80 7.03 -17.45
CA ALA A 244 8.94 6.44 -18.14
C ALA A 244 8.68 6.27 -19.65
N VAL A 245 7.51 5.71 -20.00
CA VAL A 245 7.05 5.55 -21.38
C VAL A 245 6.97 6.91 -22.08
N SER A 246 6.33 7.90 -21.44
CA SER A 246 6.22 9.25 -22.02
C SER A 246 7.58 9.92 -22.20
N ALA A 247 8.53 9.73 -21.28
CA ALA A 247 9.85 10.36 -21.33
C ALA A 247 10.80 9.69 -22.34
N THR A 248 10.59 8.42 -22.66
CA THR A 248 11.44 7.65 -23.59
C THR A 248 10.79 7.45 -24.97
N GLY A 249 9.54 7.86 -25.12
CA GLY A 249 8.82 7.83 -26.40
C GLY A 249 8.34 6.45 -26.82
N GLY A 250 8.22 5.47 -25.90
CA GLY A 250 7.77 4.14 -26.26
C GLY A 250 7.72 3.14 -25.11
N THR A 251 7.36 1.90 -25.43
CA THR A 251 7.23 0.79 -24.47
C THR A 251 8.46 -0.12 -24.41
N ASP A 252 9.54 0.23 -25.12
CA ASP A 252 10.78 -0.53 -25.12
C ASP A 252 11.42 -0.53 -23.72
N ILE A 253 11.42 -1.70 -23.09
CA ILE A 253 12.00 -1.91 -21.76
C ILE A 253 13.51 -1.64 -21.74
N ALA A 254 14.26 -2.02 -22.79
CA ALA A 254 15.69 -1.79 -22.85
C ALA A 254 16.00 -0.29 -22.89
N LYS A 255 15.26 0.45 -23.72
CA LYS A 255 15.37 1.91 -23.77
C LYS A 255 15.05 2.55 -22.43
N ILE A 256 13.96 2.15 -21.77
CA ILE A 256 13.59 2.67 -20.45
C ILE A 256 14.67 2.38 -19.39
N VAL A 257 15.20 1.16 -19.36
CA VAL A 257 16.25 0.76 -18.42
C VAL A 257 17.52 1.58 -18.61
N ARG A 258 17.93 1.86 -19.87
CA ARG A 258 19.16 2.58 -20.18
C ARG A 258 19.01 4.11 -20.06
N GLU A 259 17.91 4.67 -20.54
CA GLU A 259 17.80 6.13 -20.76
C GLU A 259 16.96 6.86 -19.71
N TYR A 260 16.00 6.20 -19.04
CA TYR A 260 15.11 6.90 -18.13
C TYR A 260 15.83 7.30 -16.82
N LYS A 261 15.92 8.61 -16.58
CA LYS A 261 16.58 9.23 -15.41
C LYS A 261 15.59 9.76 -14.36
N GLY A 262 14.44 9.10 -14.19
CA GLY A 262 13.45 9.48 -13.19
C GLY A 262 14.01 9.39 -11.76
N ARG A 263 13.78 10.43 -10.93
CA ARG A 263 14.29 10.50 -9.55
C ARG A 263 13.95 9.27 -8.69
N THR A 264 12.77 8.67 -8.89
CA THR A 264 12.32 7.49 -8.14
C THR A 264 12.62 6.18 -8.86
N PHE A 265 13.15 6.22 -10.10
CA PHE A 265 13.50 5.05 -10.90
C PHE A 265 14.95 4.63 -10.62
N GLY A 266 15.17 4.26 -9.35
CA GLY A 266 16.46 3.82 -8.85
C GLY A 266 16.79 2.38 -9.24
N PHE A 267 17.90 1.87 -8.70
CA PHE A 267 18.47 0.55 -9.02
C PHE A 267 17.45 -0.60 -8.97
N ALA A 268 16.63 -0.68 -7.91
CA ALA A 268 15.66 -1.76 -7.74
C ALA A 268 14.59 -1.74 -8.84
N SER A 269 13.98 -0.58 -9.12
CA SER A 269 12.96 -0.46 -10.17
C SER A 269 13.54 -0.69 -11.55
N ARG A 270 14.73 -0.16 -11.83
CA ARG A 270 15.43 -0.32 -13.12
C ARG A 270 15.73 -1.78 -13.44
N ASN A 271 16.04 -2.57 -12.43
CA ASN A 271 16.49 -3.95 -12.60
C ASN A 271 15.42 -5.00 -12.32
N PHE A 272 14.19 -4.60 -11.95
CA PHE A 272 13.15 -5.52 -11.54
C PHE A 272 12.79 -6.53 -12.63
N TYR A 273 12.72 -6.07 -13.89
CA TYR A 273 12.50 -6.96 -15.03
C TYR A 273 13.66 -7.95 -15.24
N ASN A 274 14.90 -7.46 -15.26
CA ASN A 274 16.08 -8.29 -15.44
C ASN A 274 16.21 -9.37 -14.35
N ALA A 275 15.93 -9.00 -13.09
CA ALA A 275 15.90 -9.90 -11.96
C ALA A 275 14.80 -10.97 -12.11
N PHE A 276 13.62 -10.60 -12.60
CA PHE A 276 12.54 -11.55 -12.87
C PHE A 276 12.92 -12.54 -13.97
N VAL A 277 13.49 -12.08 -15.09
CA VAL A 277 13.90 -12.98 -16.20
C VAL A 277 14.94 -13.99 -15.70
N ALA A 278 15.94 -13.54 -14.95
CA ALA A 278 16.93 -14.44 -14.32
C ALA A 278 16.27 -15.44 -13.37
N ALA A 279 15.34 -14.98 -12.51
CA ALA A 279 14.65 -15.84 -11.56
C ALA A 279 13.77 -16.88 -12.27
N HIS A 280 13.10 -16.50 -13.36
CA HIS A 280 12.30 -17.40 -14.17
C HIS A 280 13.15 -18.50 -14.83
N ASP A 281 14.29 -18.13 -15.43
CA ASP A 281 15.21 -19.10 -16.06
C ASP A 281 15.73 -20.14 -15.04
N ILE A 282 16.12 -19.70 -13.84
CA ILE A 282 16.55 -20.60 -12.76
C ILE A 282 15.39 -21.52 -12.31
N ASP A 283 14.17 -20.98 -12.21
CA ASP A 283 13.01 -21.75 -11.78
C ASP A 283 12.59 -22.82 -12.77
N GLN A 284 12.80 -22.61 -14.08
CA GLN A 284 12.58 -23.61 -15.12
C GLN A 284 13.66 -24.69 -15.14
N GLN A 285 14.91 -24.34 -14.80
CA GLN A 285 16.07 -25.24 -14.90
C GLN A 285 16.85 -25.32 -13.58
N PRO A 286 16.23 -25.69 -12.45
CA PRO A 286 16.90 -25.68 -11.15
C PRO A 286 18.12 -26.61 -11.11
N SER A 287 18.05 -27.76 -11.80
CA SER A 287 19.13 -28.75 -11.88
C SER A 287 20.40 -28.22 -12.51
N LYS A 288 20.29 -27.31 -13.48
CA LYS A 288 21.42 -26.65 -14.15
C LYS A 288 22.24 -25.79 -13.17
N TYR A 289 21.57 -25.18 -12.19
CA TYR A 289 22.18 -24.19 -11.30
C TYR A 289 22.48 -24.72 -9.89
N PHE A 290 21.67 -25.65 -9.39
CA PHE A 290 21.75 -26.13 -8.00
C PHE A 290 21.81 -27.65 -7.85
N GLY A 291 21.85 -28.40 -8.96
CA GLY A 291 21.66 -29.85 -8.96
C GLY A 291 20.23 -30.22 -8.55
N GLN A 292 20.03 -31.45 -8.09
CA GLN A 292 18.70 -31.89 -7.66
C GLN A 292 18.18 -31.05 -6.48
N VAL A 293 17.03 -30.40 -6.67
CA VAL A 293 16.33 -29.64 -5.65
C VAL A 293 15.00 -30.32 -5.36
N GLN A 294 14.87 -30.91 -4.18
CA GLN A 294 13.61 -31.46 -3.70
C GLN A 294 12.66 -30.30 -3.37
N ARG A 295 11.57 -30.17 -4.13
CA ARG A 295 10.55 -29.16 -3.85
C ARG A 295 9.57 -29.65 -2.79
N ASP A 296 9.04 -28.70 -2.00
CA ASP A 296 7.96 -28.97 -1.04
C ASP A 296 6.72 -29.46 -1.80
N PRO A 297 5.96 -30.42 -1.24
CA PRO A 297 4.70 -30.84 -1.84
C PRO A 297 3.67 -29.69 -1.81
N PRO A 298 2.72 -29.66 -2.76
CA PRO A 298 1.61 -28.71 -2.76
C PRO A 298 0.85 -28.75 -1.43
N MET A 299 0.41 -27.59 -0.95
CA MET A 299 -0.35 -27.55 0.30
C MET A 299 -1.77 -28.07 0.09
N VAL A 300 -2.11 -29.15 0.78
CA VAL A 300 -3.44 -29.76 0.75
C VAL A 300 -4.26 -29.21 1.92
N ILE A 301 -5.28 -28.40 1.62
CA ILE A 301 -6.10 -27.71 2.62
C ILE A 301 -7.59 -27.84 2.33
N GLN A 302 -8.38 -27.68 3.38
CA GLN A 302 -9.82 -27.48 3.32
C GLN A 302 -10.17 -26.09 3.88
N GLU A 303 -11.05 -25.35 3.19
CA GLU A 303 -11.56 -24.05 3.66
C GLU A 303 -12.92 -24.20 4.35
N VAL A 304 -13.02 -23.69 5.58
CA VAL A 304 -14.25 -23.61 6.37
C VAL A 304 -14.62 -22.15 6.55
N LYS A 305 -15.75 -21.74 5.98
CA LYS A 305 -16.26 -20.37 6.17
C LYS A 305 -16.93 -20.26 7.54
N LEU A 306 -16.37 -19.46 8.43
CA LEU A 306 -16.88 -19.34 9.80
C LEU A 306 -18.23 -18.61 9.86
N PRO A 307 -19.30 -19.20 10.41
CA PRO A 307 -20.63 -18.58 10.46
C PRO A 307 -20.77 -17.50 11.55
N SER A 308 -19.86 -17.51 12.52
CA SER A 308 -19.84 -16.62 13.69
C SER A 308 -18.41 -16.19 14.05
N TYR A 309 -18.25 -15.42 15.12
CA TYR A 309 -16.92 -15.17 15.68
C TYR A 309 -16.52 -16.33 16.58
N TYR A 310 -15.25 -16.74 16.50
CA TYR A 310 -14.72 -17.84 17.30
C TYR A 310 -13.38 -17.49 17.92
N SER A 311 -13.08 -18.04 19.09
CA SER A 311 -11.70 -17.99 19.57
C SER A 311 -10.81 -18.94 18.77
N ALA A 312 -9.53 -18.61 18.69
CA ALA A 312 -8.57 -19.53 18.09
C ALA A 312 -8.47 -20.84 18.90
N GLN A 313 -8.60 -20.76 20.23
CA GLN A 313 -8.48 -21.92 21.11
C GLN A 313 -9.62 -22.91 20.90
N GLY A 314 -10.87 -22.43 20.89
CA GLY A 314 -12.05 -23.27 20.65
C GLY A 314 -11.99 -23.96 19.29
N LEU A 315 -11.52 -23.26 18.24
CA LEU A 315 -11.29 -23.88 16.93
C LEU A 315 -10.17 -24.91 16.98
N MET A 316 -9.00 -24.60 17.54
CA MET A 316 -7.90 -25.57 17.64
C MET A 316 -8.31 -26.84 18.40
N THR A 317 -9.03 -26.70 19.53
CA THR A 317 -9.55 -27.83 20.30
C THR A 317 -10.57 -28.63 19.50
N ALA A 318 -11.55 -27.97 18.88
CA ALA A 318 -12.59 -28.66 18.12
C ALA A 318 -12.04 -29.40 16.90
N PHE A 319 -11.04 -28.86 16.22
CA PHE A 319 -10.41 -29.50 15.07
C PHE A 319 -9.25 -30.43 15.44
N GLY A 320 -8.83 -30.50 16.71
CA GLY A 320 -7.69 -31.31 17.14
C GLY A 320 -6.34 -30.85 16.57
N ILE A 321 -6.20 -29.56 16.22
CA ILE A 321 -5.01 -29.04 15.53
C ILE A 321 -4.11 -28.31 16.52
N ASN A 322 -2.81 -28.63 16.50
CA ASN A 322 -1.84 -27.92 17.33
C ASN A 322 -1.70 -26.43 16.90
N ASN A 323 -1.26 -25.59 17.83
CA ASN A 323 -1.13 -24.14 17.59
C ASN A 323 -0.18 -23.78 16.45
N ASN A 324 0.90 -24.54 16.24
CA ASN A 324 1.91 -24.22 15.23
C ASN A 324 1.39 -24.50 13.82
N ILE A 325 0.72 -25.65 13.63
CA ILE A 325 0.05 -26.06 12.39
C ILE A 325 -1.12 -25.12 12.11
N PHE A 326 -1.95 -24.82 13.10
CA PHE A 326 -3.08 -23.91 12.91
C PHE A 326 -2.62 -22.50 12.46
N LYS A 327 -1.53 -21.99 13.05
CA LYS A 327 -0.90 -20.72 12.65
C LYS A 327 -0.29 -20.78 11.24
N SER A 328 0.38 -21.87 10.89
CA SER A 328 1.00 -22.01 9.57
C SER A 328 -0.04 -22.09 8.45
N LEU A 329 -1.20 -22.71 8.71
CA LEU A 329 -2.33 -22.76 7.80
C LEU A 329 -3.10 -21.42 7.70
N ASN A 330 -3.11 -20.63 8.78
CA ASN A 330 -3.85 -19.37 8.87
C ASN A 330 -2.95 -18.15 9.15
N PRO A 331 -1.95 -17.86 8.30
CA PRO A 331 -0.93 -16.84 8.54
C PRO A 331 -1.47 -15.40 8.54
N ALA A 332 -2.68 -15.18 8.01
CA ALA A 332 -3.33 -13.87 8.01
C ALA A 332 -3.78 -13.41 9.40
N LEU A 333 -4.04 -14.35 10.32
CA LEU A 333 -4.52 -14.05 11.66
C LEU A 333 -3.42 -13.39 12.49
N GLN A 334 -3.74 -12.23 13.06
CA GLN A 334 -2.77 -11.39 13.75
C GLN A 334 -2.59 -11.78 15.23
N PRO A 335 -1.49 -11.34 15.89
CA PRO A 335 -1.22 -11.65 17.30
C PRO A 335 -2.36 -11.39 18.30
N THR A 336 -3.30 -10.48 17.98
CA THR A 336 -4.47 -10.24 18.83
C THR A 336 -5.44 -11.42 18.87
N VAL A 337 -5.49 -12.22 17.81
CA VAL A 337 -6.27 -13.46 17.75
C VAL A 337 -5.62 -14.51 18.63
N TRP A 338 -4.31 -14.69 18.48
CA TRP A 338 -3.52 -15.68 19.24
C TRP A 338 -3.46 -15.40 20.75
N SER A 339 -3.59 -14.14 21.14
CA SER A 339 -3.66 -13.72 22.55
C SER A 339 -5.10 -13.64 23.10
N ASN A 340 -6.08 -14.17 22.35
CA ASN A 340 -7.51 -14.12 22.66
C ASN A 340 -8.07 -12.70 22.97
N ASN A 341 -7.37 -11.66 22.52
CA ASN A 341 -7.83 -10.27 22.60
C ASN A 341 -8.92 -9.97 21.58
N LYS A 342 -8.92 -10.73 20.48
CA LYS A 342 -9.91 -10.69 19.40
C LYS A 342 -10.29 -12.11 19.01
N TYR A 343 -11.54 -12.27 18.61
CA TYR A 343 -12.00 -13.47 17.95
C TYR A 343 -11.61 -13.46 16.47
N ILE A 344 -11.47 -14.66 15.89
CA ILE A 344 -11.43 -14.85 14.46
C ILE A 344 -12.79 -14.36 13.89
N PRO A 345 -12.79 -13.52 12.85
CA PRO A 345 -14.01 -12.86 12.42
C PRO A 345 -14.98 -13.81 11.69
N LYS A 346 -16.27 -13.55 11.86
CA LYS A 346 -17.32 -14.13 11.01
C LYS A 346 -16.99 -13.95 9.53
N GLY A 347 -17.20 -15.01 8.76
CA GLY A 347 -16.96 -15.06 7.32
C GLY A 347 -15.50 -15.30 6.94
N TYR A 348 -14.57 -15.37 7.90
CA TYR A 348 -13.20 -15.79 7.64
C TYR A 348 -13.18 -17.21 7.07
N LYS A 349 -12.38 -17.42 6.03
CA LYS A 349 -12.13 -18.73 5.43
C LYS A 349 -11.01 -19.40 6.22
N LEU A 350 -11.39 -20.15 7.24
CA LEU A 350 -10.45 -20.89 8.06
C LEU A 350 -9.88 -22.05 7.26
N ARG A 351 -8.55 -22.23 7.29
CA ARG A 351 -7.89 -23.37 6.66
C ARG A 351 -7.55 -24.43 7.69
N VAL A 352 -7.93 -25.66 7.37
CA VAL A 352 -7.67 -26.87 8.17
C VAL A 352 -7.14 -27.98 7.24
N PRO A 353 -6.45 -29.01 7.78
CA PRO A 353 -6.03 -30.17 6.99
C PRO A 353 -7.22 -30.90 6.33
N VAL A 354 -7.01 -31.49 5.15
CA VAL A 354 -8.08 -32.14 4.36
C VAL A 354 -8.67 -33.39 5.01
N GLU A 355 -7.91 -34.07 5.88
CA GLU A 355 -8.38 -35.21 6.68
C GLU A 355 -9.62 -34.89 7.53
N THR A 356 -9.98 -33.61 7.65
CA THR A 356 -11.11 -33.13 8.43
C THR A 356 -12.49 -33.45 7.81
N GLY A 357 -12.64 -33.69 6.49
CA GLY A 357 -13.89 -34.13 5.83
C GLY A 357 -15.14 -33.22 5.98
N ALA A 358 -15.98 -33.04 4.95
CA ALA A 358 -17.11 -32.09 5.00
C ALA A 358 -18.19 -32.44 6.06
N ALA A 359 -18.58 -33.71 6.17
CA ALA A 359 -19.52 -34.19 7.19
C ALA A 359 -18.95 -34.02 8.61
N SER A 360 -17.64 -34.22 8.75
CA SER A 360 -16.94 -34.04 10.02
C SER A 360 -16.78 -32.56 10.39
N ILE A 361 -16.56 -31.63 9.46
CA ILE A 361 -16.52 -30.18 9.76
C ILE A 361 -17.79 -29.71 10.47
N LYS A 362 -18.98 -30.06 9.98
CA LYS A 362 -20.25 -29.64 10.60
C LYS A 362 -20.35 -30.17 12.04
N GLY A 363 -19.95 -31.42 12.26
CA GLY A 363 -19.90 -32.03 13.59
C GLY A 363 -18.87 -31.38 14.51
N LEU A 364 -17.65 -31.12 14.04
CA LEU A 364 -16.58 -30.47 14.81
C LEU A 364 -16.97 -29.03 15.18
N MET A 365 -17.57 -28.27 14.26
CA MET A 365 -18.07 -26.93 14.54
C MET A 365 -19.18 -26.92 15.59
N ALA A 366 -20.04 -27.96 15.64
CA ALA A 366 -21.08 -28.09 16.65
C ALA A 366 -20.54 -28.46 18.05
N ARG A 367 -19.33 -29.03 18.12
CA ARG A 367 -18.64 -29.35 19.38
C ARG A 367 -17.92 -28.14 20.00
N ILE A 368 -17.85 -27.01 19.31
CA ILE A 368 -17.22 -25.81 19.86
C ILE A 368 -18.09 -25.29 21.02
N PRO A 369 -17.53 -25.13 22.23
CA PRO A 369 -18.25 -24.60 23.37
C PRO A 369 -18.88 -23.22 23.08
N PRO A 370 -20.11 -22.93 23.57
CA PRO A 370 -20.78 -21.65 23.32
C PRO A 370 -20.00 -20.41 23.75
N ASP A 371 -19.14 -20.51 24.78
CA ASP A 371 -18.28 -19.43 25.28
C ASP A 371 -17.09 -19.11 24.35
N GLU A 372 -16.71 -20.08 23.51
CA GLU A 372 -15.71 -19.90 22.46
C GLU A 372 -16.31 -19.37 21.15
N GLN A 373 -17.64 -19.23 21.09
CA GLN A 373 -18.39 -18.60 20.01
C GLN A 373 -18.94 -17.24 20.46
N SER A 374 -19.04 -16.28 19.54
CA SER A 374 -19.68 -15.00 19.84
C SER A 374 -20.37 -14.39 18.63
N MET A 375 -21.48 -13.69 18.88
CA MET A 375 -22.17 -12.91 17.85
C MET A 375 -21.48 -11.56 17.56
N LYS A 376 -20.59 -11.11 18.45
CA LYS A 376 -19.93 -9.80 18.36
C LYS A 376 -18.42 -9.94 18.55
N GLN A 377 -17.66 -9.07 17.91
CA GLN A 377 -16.22 -8.97 18.14
C GLN A 377 -15.94 -8.38 19.52
N LYS A 378 -14.85 -8.83 20.17
CA LYS A 378 -14.35 -8.20 21.40
C LYS A 378 -14.07 -6.71 21.12
N PRO A 379 -14.48 -5.76 21.98
CA PRO A 379 -14.27 -4.33 21.75
C PRO A 379 -12.78 -3.97 21.74
N ASP A 380 -12.41 -2.87 21.08
CA ASP A 380 -11.06 -2.30 21.22
C ASP A 380 -10.99 -1.50 22.52
N VAL A 381 -10.04 -1.84 23.41
CA VAL A 381 -9.69 -1.01 24.56
C VAL A 381 -8.48 -0.17 24.17
N SER A 382 -8.49 1.13 24.46
CA SER A 382 -7.38 2.02 24.12
C SER A 382 -7.00 2.92 25.28
N TYR A 383 -5.72 3.24 25.39
CA TYR A 383 -5.13 4.14 26.37
C TYR A 383 -4.39 5.27 25.66
N ARG A 384 -4.62 6.51 26.10
CA ARG A 384 -3.89 7.67 25.59
C ARG A 384 -2.65 7.91 26.42
N VAL A 385 -1.49 7.80 25.80
CA VAL A 385 -0.17 8.04 26.41
C VAL A 385 -0.15 9.45 27.01
N LYS A 386 0.20 9.54 28.29
CA LYS A 386 0.34 10.77 29.07
C LYS A 386 1.81 11.18 29.18
N ARG A 387 2.06 12.43 29.59
CA ARG A 387 3.43 12.90 29.89
C ARG A 387 4.01 12.05 31.02
N GLY A 388 5.23 11.55 30.82
CA GLY A 388 5.92 10.68 31.79
C GLY A 388 5.68 9.17 31.61
N ASP A 389 4.76 8.78 30.71
CA ASP A 389 4.54 7.38 30.38
C ASP A 389 5.70 6.78 29.57
N SER A 390 6.02 5.53 29.88
CA SER A 390 6.79 4.63 29.02
C SER A 390 5.95 3.39 28.71
N LEU A 391 6.31 2.64 27.67
CA LEU A 391 5.61 1.39 27.33
C LEU A 391 5.70 0.36 28.46
N SER A 392 6.83 0.31 29.17
CA SER A 392 7.00 -0.53 30.36
C SER A 392 6.08 -0.12 31.50
N LYS A 393 6.01 1.17 31.84
CA LYS A 393 5.10 1.69 32.90
C LYS A 393 3.64 1.46 32.56
N ILE A 394 3.26 1.63 31.29
CA ILE A 394 1.90 1.34 30.82
C ILE A 394 1.62 -0.16 30.90
N ALA A 395 2.57 -1.00 30.47
CA ALA A 395 2.45 -2.45 30.50
C ALA A 395 2.26 -2.96 31.94
N GLU A 396 3.10 -2.50 32.86
CA GLU A 396 3.03 -2.79 34.29
C GLU A 396 1.70 -2.34 34.89
N ARG A 397 1.29 -1.08 34.64
CA ARG A 397 0.02 -0.52 35.10
C ARG A 397 -1.18 -1.38 34.71
N PHE A 398 -1.16 -1.93 33.51
CA PHE A 398 -2.26 -2.73 32.99
C PHE A 398 -2.01 -4.24 33.09
N LYS A 399 -0.95 -4.66 33.81
CA LYS A 399 -0.52 -6.05 34.01
C LYS A 399 -0.45 -6.86 32.71
N VAL A 400 0.09 -6.25 31.66
CA VAL A 400 0.32 -6.89 30.35
C VAL A 400 1.81 -6.89 30.03
N LYS A 401 2.25 -7.79 29.15
CA LYS A 401 3.66 -7.80 28.72
C LYS A 401 3.94 -6.62 27.78
N THR A 402 5.08 -5.95 27.94
CA THR A 402 5.51 -4.88 27.03
C THR A 402 5.53 -5.36 25.57
N SER A 403 5.99 -6.59 25.34
CA SER A 403 5.99 -7.25 24.04
C SER A 403 4.58 -7.37 23.42
N GLN A 404 3.57 -7.60 24.25
CA GLN A 404 2.17 -7.66 23.83
C GLN A 404 1.65 -6.28 23.40
N LEU A 405 2.01 -5.21 24.13
CA LEU A 405 1.68 -3.83 23.75
C LEU A 405 2.40 -3.38 22.47
N VAL A 406 3.66 -3.79 22.29
CA VAL A 406 4.41 -3.54 21.04
C VAL A 406 3.73 -4.24 19.87
N ALA A 407 3.36 -5.51 20.04
CA ALA A 407 2.72 -6.32 19.00
C ALA A 407 1.34 -5.78 18.59
N ILE A 408 0.43 -5.52 19.54
CA ILE A 408 -0.93 -5.05 19.24
C ILE A 408 -0.95 -3.65 18.60
N ASN A 409 0.06 -2.83 18.89
CA ASN A 409 0.19 -1.48 18.34
C ASN A 409 1.09 -1.41 17.09
N GLY A 410 1.65 -2.55 16.65
CA GLY A 410 2.54 -2.60 15.48
C GLY A 410 3.77 -1.69 15.63
N LEU A 411 4.29 -1.54 16.86
CA LEU A 411 5.40 -0.66 17.15
C LEU A 411 6.72 -1.34 16.77
N LYS A 412 7.64 -0.60 16.15
CA LYS A 412 8.97 -1.12 15.79
C LYS A 412 9.92 -1.24 16.99
N SER A 413 9.61 -0.57 18.09
CA SER A 413 10.41 -0.57 19.32
C SER A 413 9.57 -0.09 20.49
N GLN A 414 9.87 -0.60 21.68
CA GLN A 414 9.26 -0.19 22.95
C GLN A 414 9.52 1.28 23.34
N HIS A 415 10.48 1.95 22.69
CA HIS A 415 10.82 3.34 23.00
C HIS A 415 10.13 4.37 22.08
N LYS A 416 9.26 3.92 21.16
CA LYS A 416 8.64 4.79 20.14
C LYS A 416 7.20 5.16 20.44
N ILE A 417 6.90 5.52 21.70
CA ILE A 417 5.61 6.12 22.04
C ILE A 417 5.71 7.63 22.22
N ARG A 418 4.65 8.36 21.86
CA ARG A 418 4.56 9.81 21.99
C ARG A 418 3.40 10.20 22.88
N VAL A 419 3.55 11.26 23.67
CA VAL A 419 2.45 11.84 24.45
C VAL A 419 1.27 12.15 23.52
N GLY A 420 0.06 11.77 23.94
CA GLY A 420 -1.17 11.89 23.16
C GLY A 420 -1.44 10.73 22.19
N GLN A 421 -0.48 9.83 21.97
CA GLN A 421 -0.68 8.64 21.14
C GLN A 421 -1.73 7.71 21.78
N LEU A 422 -2.66 7.19 20.98
CA LEU A 422 -3.58 6.14 21.39
C LEU A 422 -2.91 4.78 21.21
N LEU A 423 -2.77 4.04 22.30
CA LEU A 423 -2.30 2.66 22.34
C LEU A 423 -3.49 1.73 22.55
N LYS A 424 -3.64 0.73 21.70
CA LYS A 424 -4.54 -0.40 21.92
C LYS A 424 -4.03 -1.22 23.10
N LEU A 425 -4.95 -1.61 23.97
CA LEU A 425 -4.71 -2.47 25.13
C LEU A 425 -5.37 -3.84 24.92
N PRO A 426 -4.77 -4.91 25.48
CA PRO A 426 -5.41 -6.21 25.62
C PRO A 426 -6.76 -6.12 26.36
N ASN A 427 -7.70 -6.99 26.00
CA ASN A 427 -9.06 -6.97 26.57
C ASN A 427 -9.10 -7.48 28.02
N ILE A 428 -8.05 -8.19 28.46
CA ILE A 428 -7.84 -8.67 29.85
C ILE A 428 -7.87 -7.50 30.85
N VAL A 429 -7.50 -6.30 30.40
CA VAL A 429 -7.44 -5.08 31.21
C VAL A 429 -8.84 -4.57 31.60
N LYS A 430 -9.92 -5.05 30.95
CA LYS A 430 -11.31 -4.62 31.22
C LYS A 430 -11.74 -4.89 32.67
N ASN A 431 -11.27 -5.98 33.28
CA ASN A 431 -11.62 -6.34 34.66
C ASN A 431 -10.90 -5.46 35.71
N GLN A 432 -9.77 -4.85 35.36
CA GLN A 432 -9.00 -3.93 36.23
C GLN A 432 -9.37 -2.46 36.03
N LEU A 433 -10.24 -2.17 35.05
CA LEU A 433 -10.73 -0.83 34.73
C LEU A 433 -12.14 -0.59 35.27
N LYS A 434 -12.50 -1.15 36.44
CA LYS A 434 -13.67 -0.73 37.23
C LYS A 434 -13.45 0.72 37.67
N GLY A 435 -13.71 1.67 36.77
CA GLY A 435 -13.39 3.09 36.92
C GLY A 435 -13.04 3.80 35.60
N ALA A 436 -12.78 3.09 34.51
CA ALA A 436 -12.73 3.70 33.18
C ALA A 436 -14.07 3.49 32.48
N HIS A 437 -14.81 4.58 32.29
CA HIS A 437 -16.02 4.55 31.50
C HIS A 437 -15.70 4.02 30.09
N PRO A 438 -16.51 3.10 29.53
CA PRO A 438 -16.49 2.87 28.10
C PRO A 438 -16.74 4.24 27.45
N VAL A 439 -15.82 4.65 26.58
CA VAL A 439 -16.04 5.86 25.77
C VAL A 439 -17.25 5.56 24.90
N ALA A 440 -18.41 6.12 25.30
CA ALA A 440 -19.60 6.15 24.49
C ALA A 440 -19.20 6.69 23.11
N GLN A 441 -19.69 6.04 22.05
CA GLN A 441 -19.19 6.22 20.69
C GLN A 441 -19.32 7.65 20.12
N ASP A 442 -20.04 8.56 20.79
CA ASP A 442 -20.36 9.89 20.25
C ASP A 442 -20.15 11.04 21.26
N ALA A 443 -18.92 11.24 21.74
CA ALA A 443 -18.55 12.48 22.44
C ALA A 443 -17.50 13.25 21.64
N ILE A 444 -17.93 14.26 20.88
CA ILE A 444 -17.05 15.21 20.21
C ILE A 444 -16.73 16.34 21.19
N PHE A 445 -15.46 16.72 21.27
CA PHE A 445 -14.99 17.82 22.11
C PHE A 445 -14.35 18.90 21.25
N TYR A 446 -14.62 20.15 21.57
CA TYR A 446 -14.01 21.33 20.98
C TYR A 446 -13.12 22.03 22.01
N THR A 447 -11.87 22.31 21.68
CA THR A 447 -10.98 23.10 22.56
C THR A 447 -11.02 24.55 22.14
N VAL A 448 -11.45 25.44 23.04
CA VAL A 448 -11.55 26.89 22.85
C VAL A 448 -10.17 27.45 22.47
N ARG A 449 -10.10 28.19 21.37
CA ARG A 449 -8.88 28.85 20.87
C ARG A 449 -8.91 30.33 21.23
N LYS A 450 -7.74 30.98 21.16
CA LYS A 450 -7.62 32.43 21.36
C LYS A 450 -8.51 33.16 20.35
N GLY A 451 -9.47 33.94 20.86
CA GLY A 451 -10.45 34.69 20.06
C GLY A 451 -11.79 33.97 19.80
N ASP A 452 -11.97 32.72 20.23
CA ASP A 452 -13.27 32.06 20.10
C ASP A 452 -14.32 32.66 21.05
N ARG A 453 -15.56 32.80 20.55
CA ARG A 453 -16.77 33.10 21.32
C ARG A 453 -17.72 31.91 21.23
N LEU A 454 -18.58 31.69 22.24
CA LEU A 454 -19.49 30.53 22.26
C LEU A 454 -20.39 30.48 21.01
N SER A 455 -20.86 31.64 20.53
CA SER A 455 -21.61 31.81 19.29
C SER A 455 -20.88 31.36 18.03
N ALA A 456 -19.61 31.74 17.89
CA ALA A 456 -18.78 31.36 16.76
C ALA A 456 -18.46 29.86 16.79
N ILE A 457 -18.28 29.28 17.98
CA ILE A 457 -18.10 27.83 18.14
C ILE A 457 -19.39 27.10 17.78
N ALA A 458 -20.53 27.52 18.32
CA ALA A 458 -21.87 26.98 18.10
C ALA A 458 -22.24 26.93 16.61
N SER A 459 -22.06 28.05 15.90
CA SER A 459 -22.28 28.16 14.46
C SER A 459 -21.34 27.23 13.67
N ARG A 460 -20.04 27.19 14.02
CA ARG A 460 -19.04 26.36 13.35
C ARG A 460 -19.31 24.86 13.49
N VAL A 461 -19.92 24.45 14.60
CA VAL A 461 -20.19 23.03 14.89
C VAL A 461 -21.66 22.63 14.69
N GLY A 462 -22.51 23.56 14.28
CA GLY A 462 -23.90 23.30 13.90
C GLY A 462 -24.82 22.95 15.07
N VAL A 463 -24.61 23.51 16.26
CA VAL A 463 -25.45 23.32 17.45
C VAL A 463 -25.75 24.67 18.11
N SER A 464 -26.85 24.82 18.83
CA SER A 464 -27.19 26.11 19.46
C SER A 464 -26.28 26.46 20.64
N GLU A 465 -26.06 27.74 20.89
CA GLU A 465 -25.27 28.22 22.04
C GLU A 465 -25.85 27.74 23.37
N ALA A 466 -27.18 27.72 23.49
CA ALA A 466 -27.90 27.23 24.66
C ALA A 466 -27.63 25.74 24.91
N ASN A 467 -27.53 24.95 23.84
CA ASN A 467 -27.22 23.52 23.92
C ASN A 467 -25.77 23.31 24.41
N ILE A 468 -24.79 24.04 23.85
CA ILE A 468 -23.39 23.95 24.33
C ILE A 468 -23.28 24.45 25.77
N ALA A 469 -23.93 25.56 26.13
CA ALA A 469 -23.89 26.12 27.48
C ALA A 469 -24.46 25.15 28.51
N SER A 470 -25.62 24.54 28.22
CA SER A 470 -26.25 23.54 29.08
C SER A 470 -25.39 22.27 29.22
N LEU A 471 -24.90 21.71 28.10
CA LEU A 471 -24.05 20.50 28.12
C LEU A 471 -22.76 20.66 28.91
N ASN A 472 -22.26 21.90 29.02
CA ASN A 472 -21.01 22.23 29.70
C ASN A 472 -21.23 22.97 31.01
N LYS A 473 -22.48 23.11 31.47
CA LYS A 473 -22.87 23.82 32.70
C LYS A 473 -22.24 25.22 32.81
N LEU A 474 -22.19 25.96 31.69
CA LEU A 474 -21.61 27.30 31.65
C LEU A 474 -22.56 28.30 32.33
N LYS A 475 -22.13 28.91 33.43
CA LYS A 475 -22.90 29.95 34.13
C LYS A 475 -22.99 31.27 33.35
N ASN A 476 -21.97 31.56 32.51
CA ASN A 476 -21.95 32.71 31.62
C ASN A 476 -21.39 32.32 30.26
N LYS A 477 -22.19 32.46 29.20
CA LYS A 477 -21.85 32.10 27.81
C LYS A 477 -20.75 32.97 27.18
N HIS A 478 -20.44 34.12 27.78
CA HIS A 478 -19.44 35.07 27.28
C HIS A 478 -18.03 34.84 27.84
N TYR A 479 -17.88 34.00 28.87
CA TYR A 479 -16.59 33.69 29.47
C TYR A 479 -16.13 32.28 29.09
N LEU A 480 -15.26 32.21 28.08
CA LEU A 480 -14.58 30.99 27.65
C LEU A 480 -13.06 31.17 27.78
N TYR A 481 -12.38 30.21 28.39
CA TYR A 481 -10.93 30.24 28.55
C TYR A 481 -10.23 29.53 27.38
N VAL A 482 -9.14 30.10 26.88
CA VAL A 482 -8.32 29.44 25.85
C VAL A 482 -7.78 28.12 26.41
N GLY A 483 -8.00 27.03 25.69
CA GLY A 483 -7.65 25.68 26.13
C GLY A 483 -8.78 24.94 26.87
N GLN A 484 -9.88 25.61 27.23
CA GLN A 484 -11.07 24.98 27.81
C GLN A 484 -11.68 24.00 26.81
N LYS A 485 -12.05 22.80 27.27
CA LYS A 485 -12.71 21.78 26.43
C LYS A 485 -14.21 21.82 26.62
N LEU A 486 -14.92 22.16 25.56
CA LEU A 486 -16.38 22.12 25.47
C LEU A 486 -16.82 20.81 24.84
N ARG A 487 -17.74 20.12 25.49
CA ARG A 487 -18.46 18.97 24.96
C ARG A 487 -19.50 19.47 23.97
N ILE A 488 -19.46 18.96 22.74
CA ILE A 488 -20.39 19.30 21.68
C ILE A 488 -21.09 18.03 21.20
N ARG A 489 -22.43 18.00 21.29
CA ARG A 489 -23.26 16.89 20.81
C ARG A 489 -24.42 17.44 19.99
N ALA A 490 -24.64 16.83 18.83
CA ALA A 490 -25.85 17.05 18.04
C ALA A 490 -26.90 16.03 18.49
N THR A 491 -27.72 16.38 19.49
CA THR A 491 -29.06 15.81 19.74
C THR A 491 -29.67 16.55 20.93
N PRO A 492 -30.83 17.17 20.71
CA PRO A 492 -32.08 16.61 21.22
C PRO A 492 -33.15 16.51 20.12
N ASP A 493 -33.86 15.38 20.05
CA ASP A 493 -35.19 15.25 19.42
C ASP A 493 -36.18 16.15 20.20
N VAL A 494 -37.18 16.87 19.69
CA VAL A 494 -38.02 16.82 18.47
C VAL A 494 -38.52 18.26 18.15
N LEU A 495 -38.99 18.49 16.91
CA LEU A 495 -39.90 19.54 16.41
C LEU A 495 -39.34 20.93 16.04
N SER A 496 -39.09 21.14 14.75
CA SER A 496 -39.85 22.12 13.94
C SER A 496 -39.43 22.04 12.46
N VAL A 497 -39.98 21.06 11.75
CA VAL A 497 -40.14 21.14 10.29
C VAL A 497 -41.40 22.00 10.05
N ALA A 498 -41.26 23.32 10.16
CA ALA A 498 -42.36 24.25 9.82
C ALA A 498 -41.92 25.69 9.50
N ALA A 499 -40.63 26.05 9.54
CA ALA A 499 -40.19 27.41 9.26
C ALA A 499 -38.87 27.43 8.50
N SER A 500 -38.94 27.23 7.18
CA SER A 500 -38.01 27.74 6.14
C SER A 500 -38.25 27.12 4.77
N ALA A 501 -39.33 26.34 4.58
CA ALA A 501 -39.90 26.06 3.27
C ALA A 501 -40.58 27.31 2.68
N LYS A 502 -39.83 28.40 2.54
CA LYS A 502 -40.22 29.61 1.79
C LYS A 502 -39.02 30.51 1.52
N ALA A 503 -37.92 29.94 1.03
CA ALA A 503 -36.87 30.71 0.36
C ALA A 503 -36.16 29.77 -0.61
N LEU A 504 -36.65 29.72 -1.85
CA LEU A 504 -35.92 29.56 -3.11
C LEU A 504 -36.97 29.33 -4.21
N ASN A 505 -37.56 30.44 -4.63
CA ASN A 505 -38.35 30.55 -5.86
C ASN A 505 -37.41 30.30 -7.06
N PRO A 506 -37.80 29.50 -8.08
CA PRO A 506 -36.94 29.18 -9.21
C PRO A 506 -37.03 30.29 -10.26
N LYS A 507 -36.44 31.45 -9.98
CA LYS A 507 -36.10 32.47 -10.97
C LYS A 507 -34.86 33.20 -10.49
N ASN A 508 -33.70 32.73 -10.94
CA ASN A 508 -32.51 33.54 -11.20
C ASN A 508 -31.52 32.68 -11.99
N ASN A 509 -31.44 32.97 -13.29
CA ASN A 509 -30.35 32.51 -14.14
C ASN A 509 -29.06 33.17 -13.67
N VAL A 510 -28.09 32.38 -13.24
CA VAL A 510 -26.66 32.73 -13.29
C VAL A 510 -25.88 31.49 -13.74
N GLU A 511 -24.99 31.74 -14.69
CA GLU A 511 -24.42 30.85 -15.69
C GLU A 511 -23.36 29.84 -15.18
N GLU A 512 -23.28 28.75 -15.95
CA GLU A 512 -22.13 27.90 -16.28
C GLU A 512 -20.94 27.80 -15.31
N ASN A 513 -20.99 26.80 -14.42
CA ASN A 513 -19.83 25.95 -14.08
C ASN A 513 -20.24 24.79 -13.17
N SER A 514 -21.23 24.01 -13.60
CA SER A 514 -21.60 22.75 -12.96
C SER A 514 -21.52 21.63 -13.99
N LEU A 515 -20.64 20.65 -13.76
CA LEU A 515 -20.75 19.38 -14.45
C LEU A 515 -22.09 18.79 -14.00
N LYS A 516 -23.10 18.80 -14.88
CA LYS A 516 -24.49 18.37 -14.59
C LYS A 516 -24.61 16.95 -13.97
N ALA A 517 -23.52 16.16 -13.94
CA ALA A 517 -23.48 14.80 -13.42
C ALA A 517 -22.61 14.58 -12.15
N ASP A 518 -21.85 15.56 -11.64
CA ASP A 518 -21.08 15.40 -10.40
C ASP A 518 -21.37 16.52 -9.39
N PRO A 519 -21.96 16.20 -8.21
CA PRO A 519 -22.29 17.18 -7.17
C PRO A 519 -21.06 17.69 -6.39
N SER A 520 -19.85 17.23 -6.71
CA SER A 520 -18.62 17.60 -6.01
C SER A 520 -18.27 19.07 -6.21
N ASN A 521 -17.91 19.75 -5.12
CA ASN A 521 -17.45 21.13 -5.19
C ASN A 521 -15.99 21.19 -5.68
N TYR A 522 -15.80 21.64 -6.92
CA TYR A 522 -14.48 21.86 -7.52
C TYR A 522 -13.93 23.27 -7.30
N ARG A 523 -14.72 24.17 -6.70
CA ARG A 523 -14.29 25.54 -6.45
C ARG A 523 -13.20 25.61 -5.38
N VAL A 524 -12.38 26.65 -5.50
CA VAL A 524 -11.43 27.10 -4.50
C VAL A 524 -12.21 27.90 -3.47
N ALA A 525 -12.10 27.54 -2.19
CA ALA A 525 -12.71 28.31 -1.11
C ALA A 525 -12.05 29.68 -0.94
N ASP A 526 -12.69 30.58 -0.21
CA ASP A 526 -12.19 31.95 0.00
C ASP A 526 -10.79 31.97 0.63
N ASP A 527 -10.55 31.00 1.51
CA ASP A 527 -9.24 30.74 2.12
C ASP A 527 -8.22 30.13 1.16
N GLY A 528 -8.47 30.04 -0.15
CA GLY A 528 -7.54 29.49 -1.12
C GLY A 528 -7.29 27.98 -0.96
N SER A 529 -8.15 27.24 -0.26
CA SER A 529 -8.08 25.79 -0.15
C SER A 529 -9.11 25.09 -1.02
N VAL A 530 -8.80 23.86 -1.43
CA VAL A 530 -9.73 22.96 -2.13
C VAL A 530 -9.96 21.72 -1.29
N GLU A 531 -11.18 21.19 -1.33
CA GLU A 531 -11.44 19.83 -0.86
C GLU A 531 -11.03 18.84 -1.95
N VAL A 532 -10.22 17.85 -1.59
CA VAL A 532 -9.71 16.85 -2.53
C VAL A 532 -10.80 15.85 -2.92
N GLN A 533 -11.04 15.73 -4.21
CA GLN A 533 -12.04 14.85 -4.82
C GLN A 533 -11.43 13.51 -5.26
N SER A 534 -12.29 12.56 -5.64
CA SER A 534 -11.86 11.25 -6.11
C SER A 534 -10.96 11.37 -7.34
N ASN A 535 -9.93 10.53 -7.42
CA ASN A 535 -8.90 10.53 -8.47
C ASN A 535 -7.97 11.75 -8.48
N GLU A 536 -8.12 12.71 -7.56
CA GLU A 536 -7.18 13.82 -7.43
C GLU A 536 -5.94 13.42 -6.65
N THR A 537 -4.80 14.01 -7.00
CA THR A 537 -3.51 13.74 -6.37
C THR A 537 -2.74 15.05 -6.22
N LEU A 538 -1.75 15.07 -5.33
CA LEU A 538 -0.81 16.21 -5.25
C LEU A 538 -0.13 16.48 -6.60
N GLY A 539 0.02 15.47 -7.45
CA GLY A 539 0.55 15.62 -8.81
C GLY A 539 -0.38 16.44 -9.71
N HIS A 540 -1.69 16.16 -9.66
CA HIS A 540 -2.67 16.92 -10.43
C HIS A 540 -2.69 18.40 -10.01
N PHE A 541 -2.71 18.69 -8.71
CA PHE A 541 -2.64 20.08 -8.24
C PHE A 541 -1.31 20.77 -8.55
N SER A 542 -0.21 20.03 -8.52
CA SER A 542 1.14 20.49 -8.90
C SER A 542 1.16 20.90 -10.37
N GLU A 543 0.55 20.10 -11.24
CA GLU A 543 0.42 20.37 -12.67
C GLU A 543 -0.52 21.55 -12.95
N TRP A 544 -1.71 21.57 -12.33
CA TRP A 544 -2.69 22.63 -12.56
C TRP A 544 -2.19 24.01 -12.12
N LEU A 545 -1.41 24.06 -11.04
CA LEU A 545 -0.80 25.28 -10.49
C LEU A 545 0.58 25.62 -11.08
N SER A 546 1.14 24.77 -11.94
CA SER A 546 2.54 24.88 -12.40
C SER A 546 3.55 25.00 -11.25
N LEU A 547 3.31 24.28 -10.15
CA LEU A 547 4.17 24.25 -8.96
C LEU A 547 4.81 22.87 -8.78
N LYS A 548 5.90 22.77 -8.02
CA LYS A 548 6.44 21.48 -7.59
C LYS A 548 5.59 20.92 -6.44
N THR A 549 5.32 19.61 -6.44
CA THR A 549 4.61 18.93 -5.31
C THR A 549 5.25 19.20 -3.93
N ALA A 550 6.57 19.45 -3.87
CA ALA A 550 7.27 19.81 -2.64
C ALA A 550 6.78 21.15 -2.04
N VAL A 551 6.43 22.12 -2.88
CA VAL A 551 5.88 23.42 -2.45
C VAL A 551 4.52 23.21 -1.82
N LEU A 552 3.62 22.49 -2.50
CA LEU A 552 2.30 22.13 -1.97
C LEU A 552 2.39 21.34 -0.66
N ARG A 553 3.37 20.43 -0.55
CA ARG A 553 3.61 19.68 0.70
C ARG A 553 4.07 20.58 1.84
N LYS A 554 5.03 21.48 1.58
CA LYS A 554 5.53 22.43 2.60
C LYS A 554 4.40 23.35 3.07
N LEU A 555 3.61 23.89 2.14
CA LEU A 555 2.45 24.75 2.41
C LEU A 555 1.44 24.06 3.33
N ASN A 556 1.20 22.77 3.11
CA ASN A 556 0.23 21.98 3.87
C ASN A 556 0.83 21.21 5.05
N LYS A 557 2.07 21.50 5.44
CA LYS A 557 2.79 20.82 6.53
C LYS A 557 2.78 19.29 6.38
N MET A 558 2.82 18.82 5.13
CA MET A 558 2.80 17.40 4.77
C MET A 558 4.23 16.87 4.69
N SER A 559 4.49 15.70 5.27
CA SER A 559 5.76 15.01 5.07
C SER A 559 5.86 14.44 3.65
N ALA A 560 7.05 14.02 3.23
CA ALA A 560 7.25 13.34 1.95
C ALA A 560 6.44 12.03 1.84
N GLN A 561 6.11 11.40 2.98
CA GLN A 561 5.37 10.15 3.08
C GLN A 561 3.86 10.36 3.24
N SER A 562 3.41 11.58 3.58
CA SER A 562 1.99 11.91 3.68
C SER A 562 1.31 11.74 2.32
N ARG A 563 0.15 11.11 2.31
CA ARG A 563 -0.67 10.92 1.11
C ARG A 563 -1.91 11.78 1.20
N LEU A 564 -2.29 12.35 0.07
CA LEU A 564 -3.54 13.09 -0.08
C LEU A 564 -4.71 12.10 -0.07
N ARG A 565 -5.69 12.31 0.80
CA ARG A 565 -6.91 11.53 0.88
C ARG A 565 -8.07 12.37 0.36
N MET A 566 -9.10 11.68 -0.08
CA MET A 566 -10.37 12.31 -0.42
C MET A 566 -10.98 12.99 0.81
N GLY A 567 -11.55 14.17 0.62
CA GLY A 567 -12.10 15.00 1.70
C GLY A 567 -11.03 15.78 2.49
N ASP A 568 -9.74 15.54 2.25
CA ASP A 568 -8.70 16.41 2.83
C ASP A 568 -8.85 17.83 2.25
N ARG A 569 -8.65 18.86 3.07
CA ARG A 569 -8.51 20.23 2.58
C ARG A 569 -7.05 20.53 2.27
N LEU A 570 -6.79 20.90 1.02
CA LEU A 570 -5.46 21.24 0.53
C LEU A 570 -5.40 22.75 0.26
N LYS A 571 -4.56 23.46 1.01
CA LYS A 571 -4.22 24.86 0.74
C LYS A 571 -3.39 24.93 -0.54
N LEU A 572 -3.74 25.84 -1.42
CA LEU A 572 -3.08 26.04 -2.70
C LEU A 572 -2.32 27.37 -2.73
N ASP A 573 -1.35 27.44 -3.62
CA ASP A 573 -0.57 28.64 -3.90
C ASP A 573 -0.90 29.07 -5.33
N PHE A 574 -1.43 30.28 -5.47
CA PHE A 574 -1.92 30.87 -6.72
C PHE A 574 -0.97 31.93 -7.28
N SER A 575 0.31 31.89 -6.92
CA SER A 575 1.33 32.84 -7.41
C SER A 575 1.57 32.76 -8.93
N HIS A 576 1.30 31.61 -9.55
CA HIS A 576 1.60 31.36 -10.97
C HIS A 576 0.36 31.10 -11.83
N VAL A 577 -0.72 30.65 -11.21
CA VAL A 577 -1.98 30.29 -11.86
C VAL A 577 -3.10 30.84 -11.00
N ASP A 578 -4.01 31.61 -11.58
CA ASP A 578 -5.13 32.17 -10.83
C ASP A 578 -6.18 31.11 -10.46
N ARG A 579 -7.10 31.48 -9.56
CA ARG A 579 -8.14 30.57 -9.05
C ARG A 579 -9.04 30.02 -10.16
N ARG A 580 -9.45 30.87 -11.11
CA ARG A 580 -10.38 30.48 -12.20
C ARG A 580 -9.71 29.51 -13.16
N GLN A 581 -8.43 29.71 -13.48
CA GLN A 581 -7.66 28.82 -14.33
C GLN A 581 -7.48 27.44 -13.70
N LEU A 582 -7.19 27.37 -12.39
CA LEU A 582 -7.13 26.08 -11.68
C LEU A 582 -8.49 25.38 -11.71
N GLU A 583 -9.57 26.09 -11.37
CA GLU A 583 -10.92 25.54 -11.38
C GLU A 583 -11.29 25.00 -12.75
N SER A 584 -10.97 25.72 -13.82
CA SER A 584 -11.20 25.29 -15.20
C SER A 584 -10.42 24.02 -15.56
N LYS A 585 -9.10 23.97 -15.29
CA LYS A 585 -8.27 22.77 -15.51
C LYS A 585 -8.76 21.56 -14.71
N ARG A 586 -9.14 21.81 -13.46
CA ARG A 586 -9.68 20.80 -12.55
C ARG A 586 -11.02 20.26 -13.05
N LEU A 587 -11.92 21.14 -13.49
CA LEU A 587 -13.22 20.76 -14.06
C LEU A 587 -13.04 19.94 -15.34
N ALA A 588 -12.15 20.38 -16.23
CA ALA A 588 -11.85 19.68 -17.49
C ALA A 588 -11.32 18.26 -17.25
N PHE A 589 -10.48 18.07 -16.23
CA PHE A 589 -9.99 16.75 -15.83
C PHE A 589 -11.14 15.81 -15.41
N HIS A 590 -12.06 16.28 -14.57
CA HIS A 590 -13.19 15.46 -14.12
C HIS A 590 -14.21 15.23 -15.22
N LYS A 591 -14.46 16.23 -16.06
CA LYS A 591 -15.30 16.09 -17.26
C LYS A 591 -14.81 14.96 -18.16
N LYS A 592 -13.50 14.95 -18.45
CA LYS A 592 -12.89 13.90 -19.27
C LYS A 592 -13.08 12.50 -18.67
N ILE A 593 -12.93 12.35 -17.35
CA ILE A 593 -13.16 11.08 -16.66
C ILE A 593 -14.62 10.61 -16.85
N GLN A 594 -15.58 11.53 -16.75
CA GLN A 594 -17.00 11.23 -16.92
C GLN A 594 -17.32 10.88 -18.38
N ASP A 595 -16.82 11.66 -19.33
CA ASP A 595 -17.02 11.42 -20.77
C ASP A 595 -16.45 10.07 -21.19
N ASP A 596 -15.22 9.75 -20.76
CA ASP A 596 -14.57 8.48 -21.05
C ASP A 596 -15.31 7.29 -20.43
N PHE A 597 -15.95 7.50 -19.28
CA PHE A 597 -16.81 6.51 -18.65
C PHE A 597 -18.10 6.30 -19.45
N PHE A 598 -18.84 7.38 -19.76
CA PHE A 598 -20.13 7.27 -20.45
C PHE A 598 -20.03 6.92 -21.93
N LYS A 599 -18.86 7.09 -22.56
CA LYS A 599 -18.56 6.48 -23.86
C LYS A 599 -18.63 4.95 -23.82
N ARG A 600 -18.28 4.34 -22.69
CA ARG A 600 -18.11 2.89 -22.56
C ARG A 600 -19.23 2.23 -21.77
N PHE A 601 -19.91 2.98 -20.91
CA PHE A 601 -20.87 2.45 -19.96
C PHE A 601 -22.16 3.28 -19.95
N SER A 602 -23.29 2.62 -19.74
CA SER A 602 -24.58 3.24 -19.46
C SER A 602 -25.06 2.79 -18.08
N VAL A 603 -25.72 3.68 -17.34
CA VAL A 603 -26.45 3.29 -16.12
C VAL A 603 -27.76 2.63 -16.58
N VAL A 604 -28.04 1.43 -16.09
CA VAL A 604 -29.21 0.64 -16.52
C VAL A 604 -30.28 0.59 -15.44
N GLU A 605 -29.89 0.47 -14.18
CA GLU A 605 -30.80 0.44 -13.04
C GLU A 605 -30.13 1.01 -11.78
N THR A 606 -30.89 1.22 -10.70
CA THR A 606 -30.35 1.58 -9.39
C THR A 606 -30.81 0.60 -8.32
N GLU A 607 -29.94 0.30 -7.36
CA GLU A 607 -30.23 -0.60 -6.25
C GLU A 607 -29.95 0.11 -4.91
N THR A 608 -30.85 -0.01 -3.94
CA THR A 608 -30.63 0.55 -2.60
C THR A 608 -29.92 -0.48 -1.71
N LEU A 609 -28.68 -0.18 -1.34
CA LEU A 609 -27.87 -1.03 -0.47
C LEU A 609 -27.64 -0.38 0.90
N ARG A 610 -27.86 -1.16 1.97
CA ARG A 610 -27.59 -0.71 3.34
C ARG A 610 -26.16 -1.07 3.74
N LEU A 611 -25.36 -0.07 4.08
CA LEU A 611 -23.96 -0.27 4.45
C LEU A 611 -23.82 -1.13 5.70
N LYS A 612 -23.08 -2.24 5.58
CA LYS A 612 -22.81 -3.19 6.66
C LYS A 612 -21.58 -2.75 7.48
N ASN A 613 -21.50 -3.18 8.74
CA ASN A 613 -20.36 -2.89 9.63
C ASN A 613 -19.02 -3.27 8.96
N GLY A 614 -18.12 -2.30 8.83
CA GLY A 614 -16.79 -2.49 8.21
C GLY A 614 -16.74 -2.32 6.68
N SER A 615 -17.85 -1.96 6.03
CA SER A 615 -17.89 -1.67 4.60
C SER A 615 -17.18 -0.34 4.30
N SER A 616 -16.39 -0.30 3.23
CA SER A 616 -15.83 0.93 2.68
C SER A 616 -16.63 1.33 1.44
N ILE A 617 -17.02 2.59 1.32
CA ILE A 617 -17.71 3.10 0.11
C ILE A 617 -16.84 2.90 -1.12
N TRP A 618 -15.53 3.07 -0.98
CA TRP A 618 -14.61 2.82 -2.08
C TRP A 618 -14.61 1.35 -2.51
N LEU A 619 -14.63 0.40 -1.56
CA LEU A 619 -14.73 -1.02 -1.86
C LEU A 619 -16.09 -1.37 -2.50
N LEU A 620 -17.17 -0.76 -2.01
CA LEU A 620 -18.51 -0.93 -2.58
C LEU A 620 -18.56 -0.43 -4.03
N ALA A 621 -18.03 0.77 -4.28
CA ALA A 621 -17.95 1.35 -5.61
C ALA A 621 -17.16 0.44 -6.56
N GLN A 622 -16.03 -0.10 -6.11
CA GLN A 622 -15.21 -1.02 -6.91
C GLN A 622 -15.90 -2.37 -7.17
N GLN A 623 -16.54 -2.97 -6.17
CA GLN A 623 -17.28 -4.24 -6.31
C GLN A 623 -18.42 -4.13 -7.32
N GLN A 624 -19.03 -2.94 -7.42
CA GLN A 624 -20.16 -2.66 -8.30
C GLN A 624 -19.72 -2.10 -9.66
N ASN A 625 -18.40 -1.98 -9.90
CA ASN A 625 -17.79 -1.34 -11.07
C ASN A 625 -18.28 0.10 -11.31
N VAL A 626 -18.61 0.82 -10.23
CA VAL A 626 -19.12 2.20 -10.27
C VAL A 626 -18.01 3.16 -9.86
N PRO A 627 -17.67 4.18 -10.67
CA PRO A 627 -16.77 5.25 -10.24
C PRO A 627 -17.34 5.99 -9.02
N LEU A 628 -16.48 6.44 -8.11
CA LEU A 628 -16.96 7.07 -6.87
C LEU A 628 -17.73 8.38 -7.11
N TRP A 629 -17.36 9.15 -8.13
CA TRP A 629 -18.11 10.35 -8.54
C TRP A 629 -19.54 10.00 -8.97
N LEU A 630 -19.71 8.90 -9.72
CA LEU A 630 -21.02 8.41 -10.16
C LEU A 630 -21.82 7.91 -8.96
N LEU A 631 -21.17 7.20 -8.03
CA LEU A 631 -21.84 6.80 -6.79
C LEU A 631 -22.29 8.02 -5.97
N ARG A 632 -21.51 9.10 -5.94
CA ARG A 632 -21.87 10.35 -5.25
C ARG A 632 -23.05 11.06 -5.90
N GLN A 633 -23.17 11.02 -7.22
CA GLN A 633 -24.31 11.56 -7.97
C GLN A 633 -25.65 10.97 -7.49
N TYR A 634 -25.68 9.67 -7.19
CA TYR A 634 -26.90 9.00 -6.71
C TYR A 634 -27.10 9.10 -5.19
N ASN A 635 -26.17 9.73 -4.46
CA ASN A 635 -26.16 9.82 -3.00
C ASN A 635 -25.84 11.23 -2.49
N THR A 636 -26.40 12.27 -3.14
CA THR A 636 -26.10 13.69 -2.84
C THR A 636 -26.39 14.10 -1.39
N LYS A 637 -27.33 13.43 -0.73
CA LYS A 637 -27.72 13.67 0.67
C LYS A 637 -26.82 12.95 1.68
N VAL A 638 -25.88 12.12 1.22
CA VAL A 638 -25.01 11.31 2.08
C VAL A 638 -23.58 11.80 1.96
N ASP A 639 -22.97 12.19 3.08
CA ASP A 639 -21.54 12.45 3.13
C ASP A 639 -20.76 11.12 2.98
N LEU A 640 -20.34 10.83 1.75
CA LEU A 640 -19.56 9.64 1.42
C LEU A 640 -18.17 9.59 2.11
N ASN A 641 -17.71 10.68 2.72
CA ASN A 641 -16.49 10.67 3.53
C ASN A 641 -16.77 10.26 4.99
N ARG A 642 -18.04 10.26 5.43
CA ARG A 642 -18.45 10.04 6.83
C ARG A 642 -19.68 9.13 6.96
N VAL A 643 -19.75 8.06 6.18
CA VAL A 643 -20.86 7.10 6.33
C VAL A 643 -20.72 6.23 7.56
N SER A 644 -21.86 5.98 8.20
CA SER A 644 -22.01 5.04 9.31
C SER A 644 -22.71 3.76 8.85
N THR A 645 -22.56 2.70 9.65
CA THR A 645 -23.30 1.46 9.44
C THR A 645 -24.80 1.73 9.44
N GLY A 646 -25.51 1.14 8.49
CA GLY A 646 -26.95 1.33 8.34
C GLY A 646 -27.34 2.44 7.38
N THR A 647 -26.39 3.25 6.90
CA THR A 647 -26.61 4.24 5.83
C THR A 647 -27.11 3.53 4.58
N ARG A 648 -28.23 4.01 4.02
CA ARG A 648 -28.76 3.53 2.74
C ARG A 648 -28.07 4.29 1.61
N LEU A 649 -27.50 3.56 0.67
CA LEU A 649 -26.89 4.10 -0.53
C LEU A 649 -27.61 3.61 -1.77
N THR A 650 -27.92 4.51 -2.69
CA THR A 650 -28.43 4.19 -4.03
C THR A 650 -27.23 3.91 -4.93
N ILE A 651 -27.06 2.67 -5.36
CA ILE A 651 -25.95 2.22 -6.20
C ILE A 651 -26.43 2.12 -7.65
N PRO A 652 -25.88 2.90 -8.59
CA PRO A 652 -26.21 2.74 -10.00
C PRO A 652 -25.53 1.50 -10.58
N LYS A 653 -26.27 0.60 -11.21
CA LYS A 653 -25.68 -0.51 -11.96
C LYS A 653 -25.35 -0.08 -13.37
N VAL A 654 -24.13 -0.37 -13.78
CA VAL A 654 -23.58 0.09 -15.06
C VAL A 654 -23.35 -1.10 -15.98
N LYS A 655 -23.84 -0.99 -17.22
CA LYS A 655 -23.62 -1.99 -18.28
C LYS A 655 -22.70 -1.38 -19.32
N LYS A 656 -21.80 -2.20 -19.85
CA LYS A 656 -20.94 -1.81 -20.96
C LYS A 656 -21.79 -1.67 -22.21
N LYS A 657 -21.64 -0.57 -22.95
CA LYS A 657 -22.31 -0.39 -24.24
C LYS A 657 -21.76 -1.42 -25.25
N PRO A 658 -22.61 -1.99 -26.12
CA PRO A 658 -22.13 -2.77 -27.26
C PRO A 658 -21.22 -1.88 -28.12
N LYS A 659 -20.21 -2.50 -28.72
CA LYS A 659 -19.18 -1.79 -29.50
C LYS A 659 -19.77 -1.07 -30.70
#